data_AF-A0A7Y4WJC7-F1
#
_entry.id   AF-A0A7Y4WJC7-F1
#
_cell.length_a   1.000
_cell.length_b   1.000
_cell.length_c   1.000
_cell.angle_alpha   90.00
_cell.angle_beta   90.00
_cell.angle_gamma   90.00
#
_symmetry.space_group_name_H-M   'P 1'
#
loop_
_entity.id
_entity.type
_entity.pdbx_description
1 polymer ?
#
loop_
_entity_poly.entity_id
_entity_poly.type
_entity_poly.pdbx_seq_one_letter_code
_entity_poly.pdbx_strand_id
1 'polypeptide(L)'
;PGARRGLPASPEAEATVALDTLQGITVRALDWGPRLAPGETKVDALAALVPADQHALFFPSFASFVTTLDEAGRLGEFGLSAFEQRSSDARTRERTERQLALELSALARTFGPLLVESVALTGSDPYLRTGSDLALYFRAKSPEAVHAFIAARQDAAGGRKVSGSVAGIEYRGVVDETRALSSYLARVGDVIVVANSLVPLERLAAVAAGSIPALAAAGEYRFFRQRYALGSQGESAFLVLPDDAIRRWCSPRWRIASARIARAAAALAEQHAEHLAELLAGVAAPRELGTDPEFPGLGALRLTPEGVHSAAYGTLDFLTPIAELPLAQVTPREAELYRTWRAGYERAWSNFFDPIGARLSVSAKRTALDLTVMPLILGTEYDDLRKAAGGPMLAPGSGDPHPESLVHFVMAIDPEWEQLKSLGSILGSTAEKLGADPFAWLGGWLAVYADEGPFWDDLLQAEDLEEALDGVQSELNRIPLAVEIAVRSPLKLALFMTSLRAFVDGSAPGMTNWKERVVGERRFVEIGSAGLGDEFALFYATMPTALILALHEPTLLAAMEREEGRRAGAALVPAAWDGSHAGLVLGARGLELLEILFESELSDALRRDSWRNLPILNEWRRLYPELDPLELHARVFGERLACPGGGNYAWNEEWQTMESSVFGHPGAPKDGIRRPEAWADLAAARFALEFETDGLRVRAEIERE
;
A
#
# COMPACT_ATOMS: atom_id res chain seq x y z
N PRO A 1 35.31 -11.42 -6.14
CA PRO A 1 34.85 -10.22 -6.86
C PRO A 1 33.38 -9.91 -6.55
N GLY A 2 33.09 -9.65 -5.26
CA GLY A 2 31.83 -9.05 -4.82
C GLY A 2 32.07 -7.56 -4.69
N ALA A 3 31.90 -6.82 -5.79
CA ALA A 3 32.08 -5.38 -5.78
C ALA A 3 30.98 -4.76 -4.90
N ARG A 4 31.42 -4.07 -3.85
CA ARG A 4 30.66 -3.15 -3.01
C ARG A 4 29.66 -2.37 -3.86
N ARG A 5 28.38 -2.79 -3.85
CA ARG A 5 27.24 -2.02 -4.37
C ARG A 5 26.80 -0.93 -3.38
N GLY A 6 27.46 -0.80 -2.24
CA GLY A 6 27.28 0.31 -1.32
C GLY A 6 28.11 1.54 -1.72
N LEU A 7 27.51 2.72 -1.59
CA LEU A 7 28.24 3.98 -1.57
C LEU A 7 29.37 3.90 -0.52
N PRO A 8 30.65 4.13 -0.86
CA PRO A 8 31.68 4.23 0.17
C PRO A 8 31.32 5.36 1.14
N ALA A 9 31.65 5.15 2.42
CA ALA A 9 31.69 6.20 3.43
C ALA A 9 32.80 7.20 3.07
N SER A 10 32.55 8.10 2.12
CA SER A 10 33.50 9.16 1.83
C SER A 10 33.44 10.20 2.97
N PRO A 11 34.59 10.55 3.59
CA PRO A 11 34.65 11.63 4.58
C PRO A 11 34.06 12.94 4.04
N GLU A 12 33.49 13.77 4.91
CA GLU A 12 33.05 15.13 4.52
C GLU A 12 34.20 15.97 3.92
N ALA A 13 35.45 15.69 4.29
CA ALA A 13 36.65 16.30 3.70
C ALA A 13 36.80 16.04 2.19
N GLU A 14 36.09 15.06 1.62
CA GLU A 14 36.06 14.77 0.18
C GLU A 14 34.86 15.43 -0.54
N ALA A 15 33.97 16.11 0.19
CA ALA A 15 32.82 16.82 -0.37
C ALA A 15 33.28 18.08 -1.09
N THR A 16 33.50 17.96 -2.40
CA THR A 16 34.05 19.04 -3.24
C THR A 16 33.07 19.52 -4.31
N VAL A 17 31.94 18.83 -4.49
CA VAL A 17 30.93 19.16 -5.49
C VAL A 17 29.78 19.91 -4.80
N ALA A 18 29.50 21.14 -5.24
CA ALA A 18 28.36 21.89 -4.73
C ALA A 18 27.04 21.23 -5.16
N LEU A 19 26.13 21.00 -4.20
CA LEU A 19 24.91 20.22 -4.42
C LEU A 19 23.97 20.89 -5.45
N ASP A 20 23.90 22.21 -5.43
CA ASP A 20 23.10 23.03 -6.35
C ASP A 20 23.56 22.92 -7.82
N THR A 21 24.80 22.50 -8.07
CA THR A 21 25.30 22.22 -9.42
C THR A 21 24.81 20.88 -9.99
N LEU A 22 24.22 20.01 -9.16
CA LEU A 22 23.66 18.74 -9.62
C LEU A 22 22.26 18.97 -10.19
N GLN A 23 22.12 18.68 -11.47
CA GLN A 23 20.83 18.81 -12.15
C GLN A 23 19.85 17.72 -11.67
N GLY A 24 18.68 18.14 -11.20
CA GLY A 24 17.55 17.27 -10.86
C GLY A 24 16.90 16.59 -12.06
N ILE A 25 15.74 15.96 -11.84
CA ILE A 25 14.96 15.38 -12.94
C ILE A 25 14.44 16.48 -13.87
N THR A 26 14.53 16.23 -15.18
CA THR A 26 14.24 17.21 -16.24
C THR A 26 12.98 16.90 -17.06
N VAL A 27 12.31 15.79 -16.75
CA VAL A 27 11.03 15.36 -17.36
C VAL A 27 10.01 16.48 -17.26
N ARG A 28 9.24 16.75 -18.31
CA ARG A 28 8.27 17.85 -18.35
C ARG A 28 7.12 17.59 -17.35
N ALA A 29 6.61 18.63 -16.70
CA ALA A 29 5.37 18.55 -15.93
C ALA A 29 4.15 18.53 -16.88
N LEU A 30 3.07 17.87 -16.48
CA LEU A 30 1.83 17.88 -17.23
C LEU A 30 1.22 19.30 -17.22
N ASP A 31 0.78 19.78 -18.39
CA ASP A 31 -0.03 21.01 -18.44
C ASP A 31 -1.48 20.67 -18.04
N TRP A 32 -1.84 21.05 -16.82
CA TRP A 32 -3.17 20.81 -16.25
C TRP A 32 -4.24 21.75 -16.79
N GLY A 33 -3.87 22.90 -17.38
CA GLY A 33 -4.81 23.93 -17.85
C GLY A 33 -5.93 23.36 -18.74
N PRO A 34 -5.61 22.57 -19.79
CA PRO A 34 -6.60 21.93 -20.65
C PRO A 34 -7.52 20.91 -19.96
N ARG A 35 -7.13 20.38 -18.80
CA ARG A 35 -7.87 19.35 -18.05
C ARG A 35 -8.78 19.94 -16.95
N LEU A 36 -8.60 21.20 -16.59
CA LEU A 36 -9.44 21.87 -15.62
C LEU A 36 -10.78 22.22 -16.25
N ALA A 37 -11.87 21.75 -15.63
CA ALA A 37 -13.21 22.18 -15.99
C ALA A 37 -13.35 23.71 -15.78
N PRO A 38 -14.13 24.41 -16.64
CA PRO A 38 -14.32 25.84 -16.51
C PRO A 38 -15.09 26.17 -15.22
N GLY A 39 -14.66 27.24 -14.53
CA GLY A 39 -15.27 27.71 -13.29
C GLY A 39 -14.28 27.77 -12.13
N GLU A 40 -14.75 28.26 -10.98
CA GLU A 40 -13.96 28.32 -9.75
C GLU A 40 -13.99 26.95 -9.04
N THR A 41 -12.82 26.35 -8.86
CA THR A 41 -12.67 25.13 -8.05
C THR A 41 -12.69 25.49 -6.57
N LYS A 42 -13.61 24.87 -5.80
CA LYS A 42 -13.54 24.94 -4.34
C LYS A 42 -12.34 24.15 -3.83
N VAL A 43 -11.49 24.82 -3.06
CA VAL A 43 -10.25 24.27 -2.49
C VAL A 43 -10.28 24.32 -0.97
N ASP A 44 -9.49 23.48 -0.32
CA ASP A 44 -9.30 23.53 1.13
C ASP A 44 -8.70 24.88 1.53
N ALA A 45 -9.26 25.50 2.57
CA ALA A 45 -8.73 26.76 3.10
C ALA A 45 -7.26 26.63 3.52
N LEU A 46 -6.87 25.48 4.08
CA LEU A 46 -5.50 25.21 4.54
C LEU A 46 -4.52 24.98 3.39
N ALA A 47 -4.98 24.61 2.18
CA ALA A 47 -4.10 24.39 1.02
C ALA A 47 -3.40 25.68 0.56
N ALA A 48 -3.92 26.86 0.93
CA ALA A 48 -3.29 28.14 0.65
C ALA A 48 -2.02 28.40 1.49
N LEU A 49 -1.82 27.63 2.58
CA LEU A 49 -0.65 27.74 3.46
C LEU A 49 0.34 26.58 3.27
N VAL A 50 -0.06 25.52 2.55
CA VAL A 50 0.80 24.37 2.26
C VAL A 50 1.66 24.68 1.02
N PRO A 51 2.98 24.49 1.07
CA PRO A 51 3.85 24.57 -0.12
C PRO A 51 3.46 23.58 -1.21
N ALA A 52 3.50 23.98 -2.48
CA ALA A 52 3.11 23.11 -3.60
C ALA A 52 4.00 21.86 -3.78
N ASP A 53 5.20 21.85 -3.21
CA ASP A 53 6.17 20.75 -3.26
C ASP A 53 6.14 19.86 -2.01
N GLN A 54 5.01 19.83 -1.29
CA GLN A 54 4.75 18.95 -0.16
C GLN A 54 3.55 18.05 -0.40
N HIS A 55 3.58 16.87 0.21
CA HIS A 55 2.39 16.01 0.29
C HIS A 55 1.46 16.56 1.38
N ALA A 56 0.15 16.39 1.20
CA ALA A 56 -0.83 16.85 2.17
C ALA A 56 -2.01 15.91 2.32
N LEU A 57 -2.47 15.76 3.55
CA LEU A 57 -3.76 15.15 3.90
C LEU A 57 -4.65 16.24 4.50
N PHE A 58 -5.82 16.43 3.92
CA PHE A 58 -6.83 17.38 4.38
C PHE A 58 -7.99 16.63 5.03
N PHE A 59 -8.42 17.11 6.19
CA PHE A 59 -9.54 16.57 6.94
C PHE A 59 -10.62 17.66 7.07
N PRO A 60 -11.86 17.42 6.60
CA PRO A 60 -12.90 18.43 6.62
C PRO A 60 -13.39 18.78 8.03
N SER A 61 -13.04 17.98 9.04
CA SER A 61 -13.29 18.27 10.45
C SER A 61 -12.29 17.57 11.36
N PHE A 62 -12.22 18.01 12.63
CA PHE A 62 -11.44 17.31 13.65
C PHE A 62 -11.96 15.89 13.91
N ALA A 63 -13.28 15.67 13.83
CA ALA A 63 -13.86 14.34 13.98
C ALA A 63 -13.37 13.40 12.86
N SER A 64 -13.35 13.88 11.61
CA SER A 64 -12.83 13.14 10.46
C SER A 64 -11.35 12.80 10.62
N PHE A 65 -10.54 13.75 11.11
CA PHE A 65 -9.13 13.51 11.44
C PHE A 65 -8.95 12.36 12.43
N VAL A 66 -9.70 12.39 13.54
CA VAL A 66 -9.65 11.34 14.56
C VAL A 66 -10.10 9.99 14.01
N THR A 67 -11.25 9.95 13.31
CA THR A 67 -11.78 8.71 12.73
C THR A 67 -10.83 8.10 11.71
N THR A 68 -10.17 8.92 10.87
CA THR A 68 -9.17 8.42 9.92
C THR A 68 -7.92 7.88 10.62
N LEU A 69 -7.45 8.50 11.70
CA LEU A 69 -6.31 7.97 12.46
C LEU A 69 -6.64 6.67 13.19
N ASP A 70 -7.85 6.55 13.75
CA ASP A 70 -8.31 5.31 14.39
C ASP A 70 -8.42 4.19 13.34
N GLU A 71 -8.97 4.49 12.16
CA GLU A 71 -9.05 3.54 11.05
C GLU A 71 -7.69 3.13 10.50
N ALA A 72 -6.73 4.06 10.40
CA ALA A 72 -5.36 3.74 9.98
C ALA A 72 -4.66 2.81 10.99
N GLY A 73 -4.86 3.03 12.30
CA GLY A 73 -4.36 2.13 13.34
C GLY A 73 -4.97 0.73 13.21
N ARG A 74 -6.29 0.68 13.06
CA ARG A 74 -7.04 -0.56 12.85
C ARG A 74 -6.54 -1.29 11.59
N LEU A 75 -6.46 -0.63 10.44
CA LEU A 75 -5.92 -1.23 9.20
C LEU A 75 -4.47 -1.73 9.34
N GLY A 76 -3.64 -1.11 10.20
CA GLY A 76 -2.33 -1.65 10.57
C GLY A 76 -2.43 -2.98 11.35
N GLU A 77 -3.39 -3.10 12.25
CA GLU A 77 -3.74 -4.33 12.98
C GLU A 77 -4.37 -5.40 12.07
N PHE A 78 -4.98 -5.03 10.94
CA PHE A 78 -5.51 -5.95 9.91
C PHE A 78 -4.45 -6.80 9.21
N GLY A 79 -3.19 -6.72 9.61
CA GLY A 79 -2.12 -7.40 8.90
C GLY A 79 -1.94 -6.85 7.49
N LEU A 80 -2.40 -5.62 7.17
CA LEU A 80 -1.91 -4.96 5.96
C LEU A 80 -0.40 -4.67 6.08
N SER A 81 0.09 -4.59 7.31
CA SER A 81 1.51 -4.70 7.67
C SER A 81 2.13 -6.05 7.31
N ALA A 82 1.39 -7.13 7.07
CA ALA A 82 1.92 -8.40 6.55
C ALA A 82 2.34 -8.32 5.07
N PHE A 83 1.75 -7.38 4.31
CA PHE A 83 2.23 -7.03 2.97
C PHE A 83 3.50 -6.16 3.03
N GLU A 84 3.74 -5.48 4.15
CA GLU A 84 5.05 -4.93 4.46
C GLU A 84 5.90 -6.10 4.96
N GLN A 85 6.85 -6.63 4.18
CA GLN A 85 7.72 -7.76 4.59
C GLN A 85 8.63 -7.43 5.79
N ARG A 86 8.07 -7.19 6.98
CA ARG A 86 8.72 -6.73 8.21
C ARG A 86 7.99 -7.31 9.42
N SER A 87 8.74 -7.97 10.28
CA SER A 87 8.29 -8.49 11.58
C SER A 87 8.57 -7.52 12.74
N SER A 88 8.61 -6.21 12.46
CA SER A 88 8.81 -5.15 13.46
C SER A 88 7.81 -4.01 13.28
N ASP A 89 7.34 -3.49 14.42
CA ASP A 89 6.54 -2.28 14.52
C ASP A 89 7.43 -1.11 14.95
N ALA A 90 7.51 -0.10 14.10
CA ALA A 90 8.30 1.11 14.35
C ALA A 90 7.64 2.07 15.37
N ARG A 91 6.40 1.82 15.79
CA ARG A 91 5.60 2.68 16.68
C ARG A 91 5.50 4.11 16.17
N THR A 92 5.31 4.25 14.85
CA THR A 92 5.41 5.54 14.15
C THR A 92 4.38 6.53 14.70
N ARG A 93 3.16 6.07 15.00
CA ARG A 93 2.10 6.93 15.55
C ARG A 93 2.47 7.43 16.94
N GLU A 94 2.78 6.53 17.86
CA GLU A 94 3.12 6.84 19.25
C GLU A 94 4.33 7.77 19.33
N ARG A 95 5.37 7.49 18.53
CA ARG A 95 6.57 8.33 18.44
C ARG A 95 6.25 9.72 17.92
N THR A 96 5.40 9.83 16.90
CA THR A 96 5.01 11.13 16.33
C THR A 96 4.13 11.93 17.30
N GLU A 97 3.15 11.29 17.94
CA GLU A 97 2.29 11.92 18.96
C GLU A 97 3.12 12.43 20.15
N ARG A 98 4.06 11.61 20.63
CA ARG A 98 5.01 12.01 21.68
C ARG A 98 5.89 13.17 21.22
N GLN A 99 6.52 13.06 20.04
CA GLN A 99 7.40 14.09 19.50
C GLN A 99 6.71 15.45 19.41
N LEU A 100 5.46 15.48 18.94
CA LEU A 100 4.66 16.70 18.84
C LEU A 100 4.04 17.16 20.17
N ALA A 101 4.16 16.38 21.26
CA ALA A 101 3.44 16.57 22.52
C ALA A 101 1.91 16.67 22.32
N LEU A 102 1.37 15.86 21.39
CA LEU A 102 0.00 15.92 20.90
C LEU A 102 -0.70 14.56 20.92
N GLU A 103 -0.67 13.84 22.03
CA GLU A 103 -1.45 12.58 22.12
C GLU A 103 -2.96 12.87 22.13
N LEU A 104 -3.71 12.02 21.41
CA LEU A 104 -5.16 12.11 21.24
C LEU A 104 -5.93 11.70 22.49
N SER A 105 -5.94 12.59 23.50
CA SER A 105 -6.68 12.38 24.76
C SER A 105 -8.20 12.43 24.61
N ALA A 106 -8.93 11.89 25.60
CA ALA A 106 -10.39 12.02 25.69
C ALA A 106 -10.86 13.49 25.66
N LEU A 107 -10.08 14.40 26.26
CA LEU A 107 -10.34 15.83 26.21
C LEU A 107 -10.19 16.39 24.79
N ALA A 108 -9.15 15.99 24.05
CA ALA A 108 -8.96 16.38 22.66
C ALA A 108 -10.13 15.88 21.78
N ARG A 109 -10.58 14.65 21.98
CA ARG A 109 -11.73 14.07 21.27
C ARG A 109 -13.05 14.79 21.57
N THR A 110 -13.21 15.27 22.81
CA THR A 110 -14.43 15.98 23.25
C THR A 110 -14.46 17.43 22.76
N PHE A 111 -13.38 18.19 22.95
CA PHE A 111 -13.35 19.63 22.67
C PHE A 111 -12.81 19.97 21.28
N GLY A 112 -12.04 19.09 20.65
CA GLY A 112 -11.49 19.30 19.31
C GLY A 112 -12.55 19.68 18.28
N PRO A 113 -13.66 18.94 18.13
CA PRO A 113 -14.73 19.28 17.17
C PRO A 113 -15.40 20.65 17.43
N LEU A 114 -15.40 21.11 18.69
CA LEU A 114 -15.97 22.40 19.09
C LEU A 114 -15.03 23.58 18.76
N LEU A 115 -13.71 23.35 18.76
CA LEU A 115 -12.70 24.40 18.64
C LEU A 115 -12.00 24.44 17.26
N VAL A 116 -12.01 23.34 16.53
CA VAL A 116 -11.31 23.18 15.24
C VAL A 116 -12.33 22.99 14.12
N GLU A 117 -12.18 23.76 13.04
CA GLU A 117 -13.00 23.67 11.83
C GLU A 117 -12.50 22.55 10.92
N SER A 118 -11.21 22.55 10.59
CA SER A 118 -10.56 21.57 9.70
C SER A 118 -9.10 21.36 10.08
N VAL A 119 -8.52 20.26 9.62
CA VAL A 119 -7.12 19.89 9.89
C VAL A 119 -6.41 19.61 8.57
N ALA A 120 -5.13 19.98 8.48
CA ALA A 120 -4.25 19.48 7.43
C ALA A 120 -2.98 18.90 8.07
N LEU A 121 -2.51 17.78 7.52
CA LEU A 121 -1.21 17.18 7.83
C LEU A 121 -0.33 17.30 6.58
N THR A 122 0.85 17.86 6.71
CA THR A 122 1.79 18.08 5.59
C THR A 122 3.22 17.80 6.02
N GLY A 123 4.06 17.39 5.07
CA GLY A 123 5.48 17.15 5.32
C GLY A 123 6.29 17.19 4.03
N SER A 124 7.61 17.25 4.16
CA SER A 124 8.47 17.29 2.97
C SER A 124 8.67 15.93 2.31
N ASP A 125 8.47 14.82 3.01
CA ASP A 125 8.55 13.45 2.49
C ASP A 125 7.78 12.47 3.40
N PRO A 126 7.47 11.24 2.94
CA PRO A 126 6.67 10.29 3.72
C PRO A 126 7.52 9.46 4.69
N TYR A 127 8.79 9.80 4.93
CA TYR A 127 9.76 8.94 5.62
C TYR A 127 9.67 9.02 7.15
N LEU A 128 8.46 9.06 7.71
CA LEU A 128 8.22 9.25 9.15
C LEU A 128 9.00 8.27 10.03
N ARG A 129 9.15 7.00 9.60
CA ARG A 129 9.95 5.99 10.33
C ARG A 129 11.43 6.38 10.49
N THR A 130 12.01 7.03 9.48
CA THR A 130 13.43 7.39 9.46
C THR A 130 13.65 8.88 9.70
N GLY A 131 12.69 9.57 10.34
CA GLY A 131 12.77 10.99 10.69
C GLY A 131 12.42 11.91 9.52
N SER A 132 11.18 12.41 9.49
CA SER A 132 10.70 13.39 8.52
C SER A 132 10.21 14.67 9.20
N ASP A 133 10.24 15.80 8.50
CA ASP A 133 9.60 17.03 8.96
C ASP A 133 8.10 16.97 8.69
N LEU A 134 7.32 17.13 9.76
CA LEU A 134 5.88 17.02 9.78
C LEU A 134 5.27 18.27 10.42
N ALA A 135 4.14 18.72 9.88
CA ALA A 135 3.34 19.77 10.47
C ALA A 135 1.84 19.45 10.42
N LEU A 136 1.15 19.79 11.51
CA LEU A 136 -0.30 19.81 11.65
C LEU A 136 -0.79 21.25 11.63
N TYR A 137 -1.72 21.56 10.72
CA TYR A 137 -2.39 22.84 10.65
C TYR A 137 -3.83 22.66 11.14
N PHE A 138 -4.20 23.38 12.20
CA PHE A 138 -5.55 23.43 12.73
C PHE A 138 -6.17 24.77 12.35
N ARG A 139 -7.18 24.74 11.46
CA ARG A 139 -8.02 25.92 11.28
C ARG A 139 -8.95 26.03 12.47
N ALA A 140 -8.75 27.04 13.31
CA ALA A 140 -9.44 27.13 14.58
C ALA A 140 -10.65 28.07 14.53
N LYS A 141 -11.77 27.61 15.08
CA LYS A 141 -12.95 28.44 15.40
C LYS A 141 -12.64 29.41 16.55
N SER A 142 -11.75 28.99 17.45
CA SER A 142 -11.20 29.79 18.55
C SER A 142 -9.68 29.58 18.63
N PRO A 143 -8.90 30.36 17.87
CA PRO A 143 -7.43 30.20 17.80
C PRO A 143 -6.75 30.30 19.15
N GLU A 144 -7.21 31.21 20.01
CA GLU A 144 -6.68 31.41 21.36
C GLU A 144 -6.87 30.16 22.23
N ALA A 145 -8.05 29.54 22.17
CA ALA A 145 -8.35 28.33 22.94
C ALA A 145 -7.54 27.12 22.45
N VAL A 146 -7.44 26.92 21.13
CA VAL A 146 -6.64 25.84 20.54
C VAL A 146 -5.16 26.03 20.88
N HIS A 147 -4.63 27.24 20.71
CA HIS A 147 -3.26 27.56 21.05
C HIS A 147 -2.98 27.32 22.55
N ALA A 148 -3.85 27.80 23.45
CA ALA A 148 -3.70 27.62 24.89
C ALA A 148 -3.74 26.13 25.30
N PHE A 149 -4.62 25.34 24.68
CA PHE A 149 -4.70 23.90 24.93
C PHE A 149 -3.40 23.18 24.54
N ILE A 150 -2.88 23.44 23.34
CA ILE A 150 -1.64 22.82 22.85
C ILE A 150 -0.44 23.29 23.66
N ALA A 151 -0.37 24.58 23.98
CA ALA A 151 0.63 25.17 24.86
C ALA A 151 0.68 24.46 26.22
N ALA A 152 -0.47 24.20 26.84
CA ALA A 152 -0.55 23.49 28.11
C ALA A 152 -0.06 22.03 27.98
N ARG A 153 -0.33 21.36 26.86
CA ARG A 153 0.19 20.01 26.58
C ARG A 153 1.72 20.01 26.43
N GLN A 154 2.27 20.96 25.68
CA GLN A 154 3.71 21.16 25.59
C GLN A 154 4.34 21.43 26.97
N ASP A 155 3.72 22.30 27.78
CA ASP A 155 4.21 22.63 29.13
C ASP A 155 4.24 21.41 30.06
N ALA A 156 3.33 20.45 29.87
CA ALA A 156 3.26 19.21 30.63
C ALA A 156 4.25 18.12 30.16
N ALA A 157 4.80 18.23 28.94
CA ALA A 157 5.66 17.21 28.34
C ALA A 157 7.09 17.16 28.93
N GLY A 158 7.52 18.16 29.70
CA GLY A 158 8.77 18.11 30.47
C GLY A 158 10.08 18.41 29.71
N GLY A 159 10.02 18.72 28.41
CA GLY A 159 11.21 19.10 27.61
C GLY A 159 11.67 20.55 27.84
N ARG A 160 12.80 20.91 27.21
CA ARG A 160 13.36 22.28 27.27
C ARG A 160 12.48 23.23 26.46
N LYS A 161 11.99 24.28 27.12
CA LYS A 161 11.18 25.32 26.48
C LYS A 161 12.05 26.20 25.59
N VAL A 162 11.57 26.47 24.38
CA VAL A 162 12.20 27.35 23.39
C VAL A 162 11.17 28.32 22.83
N SER A 163 11.62 29.47 22.36
CA SER A 163 10.79 30.44 21.67
C SER A 163 11.65 31.30 20.76
N GLY A 164 11.06 31.86 19.72
CA GLY A 164 11.74 32.74 18.79
C GLY A 164 10.86 33.16 17.64
N SER A 165 11.48 33.69 16.59
CA SER A 165 10.83 34.09 15.36
C SER A 165 11.52 33.42 14.18
N VAL A 166 10.75 32.91 13.24
CA VAL A 166 11.23 32.31 12.00
C VAL A 166 10.50 32.97 10.84
N ALA A 167 11.25 33.69 10.00
CA ALA A 167 10.69 34.42 8.85
C ALA A 167 9.47 35.31 9.20
N GLY A 168 9.48 35.91 10.40
CA GLY A 168 8.40 36.77 10.90
C GLY A 168 7.24 36.05 11.60
N ILE A 169 7.31 34.72 11.72
CA ILE A 169 6.37 33.91 12.50
C ILE A 169 6.95 33.66 13.88
N GLU A 170 6.28 34.18 14.91
CA GLU A 170 6.60 33.87 16.30
C GLU A 170 6.21 32.43 16.63
N TYR A 171 7.09 31.73 17.33
CA TYR A 171 6.86 30.37 17.80
C TYR A 171 7.27 30.22 19.26
N ARG A 172 6.60 29.28 19.93
CA ARG A 172 7.07 28.65 21.16
C ARG A 172 7.23 27.16 20.91
N GLY A 173 7.99 26.47 21.74
CA GLY A 173 8.15 25.04 21.59
C GLY A 173 8.75 24.36 22.81
N VAL A 174 8.76 23.04 22.74
CA VAL A 174 9.36 22.16 23.73
C VAL A 174 10.18 21.11 22.98
N VAL A 175 11.46 21.03 23.32
CA VAL A 175 12.43 20.19 22.62
C VAL A 175 13.34 19.45 23.60
N ASP A 176 13.90 18.31 23.20
CA ASP A 176 15.00 17.64 23.88
C ASP A 176 16.16 17.34 22.91
N GLU A 177 17.30 16.86 23.43
CA GLU A 177 18.49 16.56 22.61
C GLU A 177 18.24 15.36 21.67
N THR A 178 17.39 14.42 22.07
CA THR A 178 17.14 13.18 21.31
C THR A 178 16.03 13.30 20.28
N ARG A 179 15.34 14.45 20.23
CA ARG A 179 14.13 14.73 19.45
C ARG A 179 12.94 13.82 19.78
N ALA A 180 12.98 13.13 20.92
CA ALA A 180 11.81 12.44 21.45
C ALA A 180 10.69 13.41 21.82
N LEU A 181 11.06 14.66 22.12
CA LEU A 181 10.22 15.84 22.09
C LEU A 181 10.83 16.83 21.09
N SER A 182 10.07 17.17 20.06
CA SER A 182 10.38 18.24 19.14
C SER A 182 9.06 18.80 18.67
N SER A 183 8.57 19.83 19.35
CA SER A 183 7.25 20.40 19.10
C SER A 183 7.33 21.92 19.10
N TYR A 184 7.06 22.52 17.94
CA TYR A 184 7.00 23.96 17.73
C TYR A 184 5.56 24.35 17.45
N LEU A 185 5.04 25.30 18.22
CA LEU A 185 3.69 25.84 18.14
C LEU A 185 3.77 27.30 17.66
N ALA A 186 3.06 27.59 16.58
CA ALA A 186 2.92 28.92 16.01
C ALA A 186 1.47 29.24 15.66
N ARG A 187 1.17 30.53 15.46
CA ARG A 187 -0.13 31.02 15.01
C ARG A 187 0.04 31.90 13.78
N VAL A 188 -0.78 31.64 12.76
CA VAL A 188 -0.90 32.47 11.56
C VAL A 188 -2.37 32.73 11.29
N GLY A 189 -2.85 33.92 11.68
CA GLY A 189 -4.27 34.27 11.60
C GLY A 189 -5.15 33.37 12.48
N ASP A 190 -6.11 32.68 11.86
CA ASP A 190 -6.99 31.67 12.45
C ASP A 190 -6.39 30.25 12.46
N VAL A 191 -5.19 30.06 11.92
CA VAL A 191 -4.53 28.76 11.83
C VAL A 191 -3.50 28.60 12.94
N ILE A 192 -3.62 27.50 13.69
CA ILE A 192 -2.63 27.06 14.67
C ILE A 192 -1.79 25.97 14.04
N VAL A 193 -0.47 26.12 14.09
CA VAL A 193 0.49 25.20 13.47
C VAL A 193 1.29 24.52 14.55
N VAL A 194 1.37 23.19 14.49
CA VAL A 194 2.28 22.39 15.31
C VAL A 194 3.20 21.59 14.40
N ALA A 195 4.50 21.79 14.52
CA ALA A 195 5.49 21.14 13.68
C ALA A 195 6.60 20.51 14.52
N ASN A 196 7.22 19.45 14.00
CA ASN A 196 8.38 18.81 14.65
C ASN A 196 9.73 19.40 14.24
N SER A 197 9.68 20.44 13.40
CA SER A 197 10.81 21.13 12.81
C SER A 197 10.46 22.60 12.60
N LEU A 198 11.47 23.47 12.56
CA LEU A 198 11.27 24.87 12.15
C LEU A 198 11.13 25.03 10.64
N VAL A 199 11.60 24.06 9.84
CA VAL A 199 11.56 24.16 8.37
C VAL A 199 10.12 24.28 7.83
N PRO A 200 9.12 23.51 8.30
CA PRO A 200 7.73 23.72 7.91
C PRO A 200 7.21 25.15 8.21
N LEU A 201 7.67 25.79 9.29
CA LEU A 201 7.30 27.18 9.60
C LEU A 201 7.96 28.17 8.63
N GLU A 202 9.24 27.98 8.29
CA GLU A 202 9.94 28.77 7.26
C GLU A 202 9.22 28.70 5.91
N ARG A 203 8.83 27.48 5.51
CA ARG A 203 8.15 27.24 4.25
C ARG A 203 6.74 27.83 4.23
N LEU A 204 6.00 27.70 5.33
CA LEU A 204 4.70 28.35 5.47
C LEU A 204 4.84 29.87 5.34
N ALA A 205 5.83 30.48 6.00
CA ALA A 205 6.10 31.91 5.88
C ALA A 205 6.43 32.31 4.43
N ALA A 206 7.21 31.49 3.72
CA ALA A 206 7.53 31.71 2.31
C ALA A 206 6.31 31.62 1.40
N VAL A 207 5.37 30.71 1.67
CA VAL A 207 4.07 30.64 0.96
C VAL A 207 3.24 31.90 1.26
N ALA A 208 3.12 32.28 2.53
CA ALA A 208 2.36 33.47 2.95
C ALA A 208 2.93 34.77 2.35
N ALA A 209 4.24 34.84 2.15
CA ALA A 209 4.92 35.95 1.48
C ALA A 209 4.82 35.90 -0.06
N GLY A 210 4.31 34.81 -0.65
CA GLY A 210 4.26 34.60 -2.10
C GLY A 210 5.62 34.28 -2.74
N SER A 211 6.63 33.95 -1.94
CA SER A 211 7.99 33.62 -2.40
C SER A 211 8.09 32.22 -3.00
N ILE A 212 7.21 31.30 -2.58
CA ILE A 212 7.05 29.96 -3.15
C ILE A 212 5.56 29.68 -3.39
N PRO A 213 5.20 28.84 -4.39
CA PRO A 213 3.81 28.57 -4.71
C PRO A 213 3.08 27.79 -3.59
N ALA A 214 1.82 28.15 -3.36
CA ALA A 214 0.91 27.39 -2.52
C ALA A 214 0.31 26.20 -3.27
N LEU A 215 0.03 25.10 -2.57
CA LEU A 215 -0.62 23.91 -3.10
C LEU A 215 -2.01 24.23 -3.68
N ALA A 216 -2.75 25.16 -3.08
CA ALA A 216 -4.04 25.65 -3.62
C ALA A 216 -3.95 26.27 -5.03
N ALA A 217 -2.75 26.70 -5.44
CA ALA A 217 -2.50 27.25 -6.77
C ALA A 217 -2.12 26.18 -7.80
N ALA A 218 -1.72 24.99 -7.37
CA ALA A 218 -1.27 23.92 -8.25
C ALA A 218 -2.40 23.42 -9.16
N GLY A 219 -2.07 23.17 -10.43
CA GLY A 219 -3.01 22.69 -11.44
C GLY A 219 -3.55 21.31 -11.10
N GLU A 220 -2.67 20.36 -10.72
CA GLU A 220 -3.07 19.03 -10.28
C GLU A 220 -4.02 19.05 -9.08
N TYR A 221 -3.75 19.92 -8.10
CA TYR A 221 -4.55 19.97 -6.88
C TYR A 221 -5.98 20.44 -7.19
N ARG A 222 -6.13 21.45 -8.05
CA ARG A 222 -7.44 21.90 -8.52
C ARG A 222 -8.14 20.83 -9.34
N PHE A 223 -7.41 20.11 -10.19
CA PHE A 223 -7.95 18.99 -10.95
C PHE A 223 -8.50 17.90 -10.01
N PHE A 224 -7.71 17.48 -9.02
CA PHE A 224 -8.14 16.49 -8.04
C PHE A 224 -9.30 17.01 -7.18
N ARG A 225 -9.37 18.29 -6.83
CA ARG A 225 -10.55 18.86 -6.12
C ARG A 225 -11.79 19.03 -7.00
N GLN A 226 -11.66 19.15 -8.32
CA GLN A 226 -12.81 19.06 -9.23
C GLN A 226 -13.37 17.64 -9.29
N ARG A 227 -12.49 16.62 -9.23
CA ARG A 227 -12.88 15.20 -9.16
C ARG A 227 -13.44 14.83 -7.79
N TYR A 228 -12.73 15.21 -6.73
CA TYR A 228 -13.05 14.97 -5.32
C TYR A 228 -13.54 16.26 -4.68
N ALA A 229 -14.78 16.63 -5.05
CA ALA A 229 -15.38 17.89 -4.67
C ALA A 229 -15.36 18.09 -3.15
N LEU A 230 -14.80 19.22 -2.71
CA LEU A 230 -14.78 19.57 -1.29
C LEU A 230 -16.21 19.65 -0.72
N GLY A 231 -16.44 18.96 0.40
CA GLY A 231 -17.76 18.89 1.05
C GLY A 231 -18.68 17.80 0.48
N SER A 232 -18.16 16.91 -0.37
CA SER A 232 -18.83 15.66 -0.73
C SER A 232 -19.29 14.91 0.51
N GLN A 233 -20.50 14.35 0.50
CA GLN A 233 -20.95 13.49 1.59
C GLN A 233 -19.99 12.28 1.73
N GLY A 234 -19.59 12.00 2.96
CA GLY A 234 -18.74 10.86 3.29
C GLY A 234 -17.22 11.10 3.19
N GLU A 235 -16.74 12.27 2.75
CA GLU A 235 -15.29 12.58 2.78
C GLU A 235 -14.79 12.64 4.23
N SER A 236 -13.88 11.74 4.59
CA SER A 236 -13.17 11.75 5.87
C SER A 236 -11.75 12.32 5.73
N ALA A 237 -11.10 12.05 4.60
CA ALA A 237 -9.82 12.67 4.28
C ALA A 237 -9.62 12.80 2.76
N PHE A 238 -8.82 13.79 2.36
CA PHE A 238 -8.35 13.97 1.00
C PHE A 238 -6.82 14.04 0.98
N LEU A 239 -6.19 13.07 0.35
CA LEU A 239 -4.74 12.99 0.14
C LEU A 239 -4.40 13.60 -1.22
N VAL A 240 -3.33 14.38 -1.26
CA VAL A 240 -2.68 14.80 -2.51
C VAL A 240 -1.17 14.66 -2.41
N LEU A 241 -0.60 14.08 -3.46
CA LEU A 241 0.83 14.01 -3.72
C LEU A 241 1.10 14.73 -5.06
N PRO A 242 1.52 16.01 -5.03
CA PRO A 242 1.75 16.80 -6.24
C PRO A 242 3.04 16.41 -6.97
N ASP A 243 3.14 16.79 -8.26
CA ASP A 243 4.32 16.55 -9.13
C ASP A 243 5.58 17.16 -8.50
N ASP A 244 5.46 18.37 -7.97
CA ASP A 244 6.56 19.09 -7.33
C ASP A 244 7.09 18.37 -6.08
N ALA A 245 6.23 17.69 -5.29
CA ALA A 245 6.67 16.89 -4.15
C ALA A 245 7.46 15.66 -4.61
N ILE A 246 6.99 14.96 -5.64
CA ILE A 246 7.70 13.80 -6.19
C ILE A 246 9.06 14.23 -6.77
N ARG A 247 9.10 15.33 -7.53
CA ARG A 247 10.35 15.92 -8.03
C ARG A 247 11.33 16.26 -6.93
N ARG A 248 10.82 16.82 -5.83
CA ARG A 248 11.61 17.12 -4.65
C ARG A 248 12.24 15.86 -4.06
N TRP A 249 11.51 14.75 -3.97
CA TRP A 249 12.04 13.47 -3.50
C TRP A 249 13.07 12.85 -4.45
N CYS A 250 12.93 13.12 -5.75
CA CYS A 250 13.90 12.72 -6.78
C CYS A 250 15.09 13.68 -6.93
N SER A 251 15.10 14.80 -6.20
CA SER A 251 16.17 15.80 -6.27
C SER A 251 17.51 15.27 -5.72
N PRO A 252 18.64 15.90 -6.09
CA PRO A 252 19.95 15.53 -5.55
C PRO A 252 19.97 15.55 -4.02
N ARG A 253 19.34 16.56 -3.40
CA ARG A 253 19.27 16.71 -1.95
C ARG A 253 18.60 15.50 -1.30
N TRP A 254 17.39 15.15 -1.71
CA TRP A 254 16.63 14.07 -1.07
C TRP A 254 17.26 12.70 -1.31
N ARG A 255 17.70 12.41 -2.54
CA ARG A 255 18.28 11.09 -2.86
C ARG A 255 19.61 10.85 -2.16
N ILE A 256 20.49 11.84 -2.12
CA ILE A 256 21.79 11.72 -1.45
C ILE A 256 21.61 11.71 0.07
N ALA A 257 20.78 12.60 0.62
CA ALA A 257 20.50 12.64 2.05
C ALA A 257 19.86 11.34 2.56
N SER A 258 18.86 10.80 1.87
CA SER A 258 18.23 9.52 2.22
C SER A 258 19.26 8.38 2.27
N ALA A 259 20.20 8.33 1.32
CA ALA A 259 21.28 7.35 1.33
C ALA A 259 22.30 7.57 2.46
N ARG A 260 22.55 8.82 2.87
CA ARG A 260 23.37 9.13 4.06
C ARG A 260 22.67 8.72 5.35
N ILE A 261 21.38 9.05 5.51
CA ILE A 261 20.55 8.68 6.66
C ILE A 261 20.49 7.16 6.82
N ALA A 262 20.27 6.40 5.74
CA ALA A 262 20.23 4.94 5.81
C ALA A 262 21.55 4.33 6.34
N ARG A 263 22.70 4.90 5.95
CA ARG A 263 24.02 4.47 6.46
C ARG A 263 24.25 4.93 7.91
N ALA A 264 23.86 6.16 8.23
CA ALA A 264 23.94 6.69 9.58
C ALA A 264 23.09 5.89 10.56
N ALA A 265 21.89 5.47 10.16
CA ALA A 265 21.04 4.60 10.96
C ALA A 265 21.71 3.25 11.23
N ALA A 266 22.33 2.63 10.23
CA ALA A 266 23.07 1.37 10.41
C ALA A 266 24.27 1.53 11.36
N ALA A 267 25.09 2.57 11.17
CA ALA A 267 26.23 2.84 12.04
C ALA A 267 25.81 3.20 13.47
N LEU A 268 24.75 3.99 13.65
CA LEU A 268 24.18 4.27 14.97
C LEU A 268 23.69 2.98 15.64
N ALA A 269 23.14 2.03 14.89
CA ALA A 269 22.69 0.74 15.44
C ALA A 269 23.86 -0.09 15.95
N GLU A 270 24.99 -0.09 15.22
CA GLU A 270 26.23 -0.75 15.66
C GLU A 270 26.81 -0.09 16.91
N GLN A 271 26.93 1.25 16.91
CA GLN A 271 27.40 2.01 18.08
C GLN A 271 26.49 1.80 19.30
N HIS A 272 25.17 1.77 19.09
CA HIS A 272 24.22 1.52 20.17
C HIS A 272 24.38 0.10 20.73
N ALA A 273 24.62 -0.90 19.87
CA ALA A 273 24.90 -2.27 20.29
C ALA A 273 26.23 -2.39 21.07
N GLU A 274 27.27 -1.66 20.67
CA GLU A 274 28.56 -1.62 21.37
C GLU A 274 28.42 -1.09 22.81
N HIS A 275 27.56 -0.07 23.01
CA HIS A 275 27.29 0.55 24.31
C HIS A 275 26.10 -0.03 25.07
N LEU A 276 25.56 -1.17 24.63
CA LEU A 276 24.35 -1.76 25.19
C LEU A 276 24.42 -1.97 26.71
N ALA A 277 25.51 -2.55 27.21
CA ALA A 277 25.65 -2.82 28.64
C ALA A 277 25.63 -1.54 29.50
N GLU A 278 26.24 -0.45 29.01
CA GLU A 278 26.22 0.86 29.68
C GLU A 278 24.81 1.44 29.69
N LEU A 279 24.09 1.35 28.57
CA LEU A 279 22.72 1.84 28.43
C LEU A 279 21.76 1.11 29.38
N LEU A 280 21.91 -0.21 29.50
CA LEU A 280 21.10 -1.02 30.40
C LEU A 280 21.40 -0.80 31.88
N ALA A 281 22.66 -0.53 32.22
CA ALA A 281 23.04 -0.13 33.57
C ALA A 281 22.53 1.27 33.93
N GLY A 282 22.12 2.06 32.93
CA GLY A 282 21.70 3.44 33.08
C GLY A 282 22.89 4.39 32.97
N VAL A 283 22.86 5.27 31.98
CA VAL A 283 23.89 6.30 31.81
C VAL A 283 23.55 7.48 32.71
N ALA A 284 24.37 7.71 33.74
CA ALA A 284 24.11 8.75 34.74
C ALA A 284 24.26 10.18 34.19
N ALA A 285 25.19 10.39 33.25
CA ALA A 285 25.43 11.68 32.61
C ALA A 285 25.96 11.47 31.18
N PRO A 286 25.60 12.35 30.22
CA PRO A 286 26.11 12.25 28.86
C PRO A 286 27.64 12.30 28.79
N ARG A 287 28.23 11.52 27.89
CA ARG A 287 29.69 11.44 27.68
C ARG A 287 30.03 11.39 26.19
N GLU A 288 31.11 12.06 25.79
CA GLU A 288 31.67 11.97 24.44
C GLU A 288 32.24 10.58 24.14
N LEU A 289 31.90 10.04 22.97
CA LEU A 289 32.47 8.82 22.39
C LEU A 289 33.50 9.15 21.29
N GLY A 290 33.44 10.36 20.74
CA GLY A 290 34.32 10.79 19.63
C GLY A 290 33.70 10.49 18.27
N THR A 291 34.51 10.33 17.24
CA THR A 291 34.04 10.00 15.89
C THR A 291 34.15 8.51 15.62
N ASP A 292 33.18 7.95 14.90
CA ASP A 292 33.28 6.59 14.38
C ASP A 292 34.43 6.49 13.35
N PRO A 293 35.45 5.64 13.58
CA PRO A 293 36.59 5.51 12.66
C PRO A 293 36.21 4.82 11.34
N GLU A 294 35.18 3.96 11.33
CA GLU A 294 34.68 3.26 10.14
C GLU A 294 33.70 4.13 9.34
N PHE A 295 32.96 5.02 10.03
CA PHE A 295 32.11 6.02 9.40
C PHE A 295 32.34 7.45 9.93
N PRO A 296 33.45 8.12 9.56
CA PRO A 296 33.74 9.48 10.01
C PRO A 296 32.64 10.50 9.68
N GLY A 297 31.89 10.24 8.60
CA GLY A 297 30.74 11.05 8.18
C GLY A 297 29.55 11.01 9.14
N LEU A 298 29.55 10.14 10.16
CA LEU A 298 28.55 10.11 11.22
C LEU A 298 28.66 11.31 12.18
N GLY A 299 29.82 11.97 12.20
CA GLY A 299 30.12 13.08 13.10
C GLY A 299 30.48 12.63 14.51
N ALA A 300 30.58 13.60 15.42
CA ALA A 300 30.85 13.33 16.84
C ALA A 300 29.65 12.63 17.50
N LEU A 301 29.96 11.58 18.24
CA LEU A 301 29.04 10.74 18.96
C LEU A 301 29.11 11.02 20.45
N ARG A 302 27.93 10.97 21.07
CA ARG A 302 27.76 11.04 22.53
C ARG A 302 26.92 9.87 22.98
N LEU A 303 27.30 9.29 24.11
CA LEU A 303 26.45 8.39 24.87
C LEU A 303 25.56 9.24 25.78
N THR A 304 24.25 9.05 25.73
CA THR A 304 23.24 9.74 26.55
C THR A 304 22.39 8.71 27.30
N PRO A 305 21.63 9.11 28.34
CA PRO A 305 20.66 8.23 29.00
C PRO A 305 19.65 7.59 28.04
N GLU A 306 19.35 8.27 26.94
CA GLU A 306 18.38 7.85 25.93
C GLU A 306 19.03 7.11 24.74
N GLY A 307 20.34 6.90 24.73
CA GLY A 307 21.04 6.17 23.66
C GLY A 307 22.26 6.89 23.09
N VAL A 308 22.83 6.31 22.03
CA VAL A 308 23.89 6.94 21.25
C VAL A 308 23.29 8.04 20.35
N HIS A 309 23.88 9.23 20.43
CA HIS A 309 23.46 10.42 19.71
C HIS A 309 24.57 10.91 18.79
N SER A 310 24.26 11.09 17.50
CA SER A 310 25.08 11.80 16.52
C SER A 310 24.66 13.27 16.44
N ALA A 311 25.62 14.18 16.51
CA ALA A 311 25.35 15.61 16.33
C ALA A 311 24.74 15.97 14.96
N ALA A 312 25.02 15.17 13.92
CA ALA A 312 24.52 15.41 12.57
C ALA A 312 23.20 14.68 12.29
N TYR A 313 23.08 13.44 12.76
CA TYR A 313 21.98 12.54 12.40
C TYR A 313 21.00 12.24 13.52
N GLY A 314 21.22 12.72 14.75
CA GLY A 314 20.33 12.46 15.88
C GLY A 314 20.53 11.05 16.46
N THR A 315 19.44 10.41 16.85
CA THR A 315 19.43 9.07 17.47
C THR A 315 18.77 8.04 16.55
N LEU A 316 18.84 6.76 16.90
CA LEU A 316 18.08 5.71 16.22
C LEU A 316 16.56 5.95 16.29
N ASP A 317 16.10 6.45 17.43
CA ASP A 317 14.69 6.77 17.66
C ASP A 317 14.24 8.00 16.89
N PHE A 318 15.11 8.96 16.59
CA PHE A 318 14.73 10.13 15.81
C PHE A 318 15.93 10.64 15.02
N LEU A 319 16.00 10.17 13.77
CA LEU A 319 16.98 10.66 12.82
C LEU A 319 16.64 12.09 12.39
N THR A 320 17.67 12.90 12.11
CA THR A 320 17.50 14.28 11.63
C THR A 320 16.78 14.29 10.28
N PRO A 321 15.66 15.05 10.14
CA PRO A 321 14.95 15.15 8.87
C PRO A 321 15.83 15.65 7.72
N ILE A 322 15.59 15.14 6.50
CA ILE A 322 16.32 15.57 5.29
C ILE A 322 16.26 17.09 5.11
N ALA A 323 15.11 17.69 5.43
CA ALA A 323 14.91 19.12 5.34
C ALA A 323 15.88 19.92 6.23
N GLU A 324 16.29 19.37 7.37
CA GLU A 324 17.19 20.02 8.34
C GLU A 324 18.67 19.73 8.11
N LEU A 325 19.01 18.69 7.33
CA LEU A 325 20.41 18.32 7.13
C LEU A 325 21.20 19.45 6.42
N PRO A 326 22.37 19.87 6.93
CA PRO A 326 23.20 20.89 6.31
C PRO A 326 23.98 20.32 5.10
N LEU A 327 23.26 19.96 4.04
CA LEU A 327 23.83 19.38 2.83
C LEU A 327 24.04 20.45 1.76
N ALA A 328 25.21 21.11 1.78
CA ALA A 328 25.61 22.09 0.75
C ALA A 328 26.57 21.50 -0.30
N GLN A 329 27.41 20.55 0.11
CA GLN A 329 28.40 19.89 -0.73
C GLN A 329 28.30 18.37 -0.61
N VAL A 330 28.64 17.68 -1.69
CA VAL A 330 28.64 16.23 -1.81
C VAL A 330 29.94 15.73 -2.40
N THR A 331 30.23 14.46 -2.21
CA THR A 331 31.45 13.87 -2.75
C THR A 331 31.30 13.60 -4.25
N PRO A 332 32.40 13.56 -5.03
CA PRO A 332 32.34 13.21 -6.44
C PRO A 332 31.64 11.87 -6.70
N ARG A 333 31.79 10.91 -5.77
CA ARG A 333 31.16 9.60 -5.86
C ARG A 333 29.64 9.66 -5.64
N GLU A 334 29.18 10.43 -4.67
CA GLU A 334 27.74 10.66 -4.46
C GLU A 334 27.11 11.35 -5.67
N ALA A 335 27.79 12.35 -6.23
CA ALA A 335 27.36 13.03 -7.45
C ALA A 335 27.26 12.06 -8.65
N GLU A 336 28.26 11.20 -8.87
CA GLU A 336 28.27 10.19 -9.94
C GLU A 336 27.12 9.18 -9.78
N LEU A 337 26.89 8.69 -8.57
CA LEU A 337 25.83 7.73 -8.29
C LEU A 337 24.44 8.35 -8.42
N TYR A 338 24.28 9.61 -8.00
CA TYR A 338 23.05 10.35 -8.27
C TYR A 338 22.81 10.49 -9.78
N ARG A 339 23.81 10.89 -10.57
CA ARG A 339 23.68 11.00 -12.04
C ARG A 339 23.32 9.66 -12.69
N THR A 340 23.94 8.58 -12.23
CA THR A 340 23.66 7.22 -12.72
C THR A 340 22.22 6.80 -12.41
N TRP A 341 21.77 7.02 -11.17
CA TRP A 341 20.39 6.76 -10.76
C TRP A 341 19.42 7.61 -11.58
N ARG A 342 19.68 8.91 -11.73
CA ARG A 342 18.87 9.85 -12.50
C ARG A 342 18.70 9.40 -13.95
N ALA A 343 19.80 9.02 -14.61
CA ALA A 343 19.76 8.51 -15.98
C ALA A 343 19.05 7.17 -16.11
N GLY A 344 19.07 6.32 -15.07
CA GLY A 344 18.23 5.13 -15.00
C GLY A 344 16.76 5.49 -14.88
N TYR A 345 16.44 6.42 -13.98
CA TYR A 345 15.08 6.89 -13.73
C TYR A 345 14.48 7.56 -14.98
N GLU A 346 15.15 8.54 -15.60
CA GLU A 346 14.61 9.22 -16.79
C GLU A 346 14.48 8.29 -18.03
N ARG A 347 15.18 7.15 -18.06
CA ARG A 347 14.99 6.12 -19.11
C ARG A 347 13.75 5.28 -18.91
N ALA A 348 13.37 4.99 -17.67
CA ALA A 348 12.18 4.22 -17.34
C ALA A 348 10.93 5.10 -17.17
N TRP A 349 11.11 6.35 -16.77
CA TRP A 349 10.06 7.36 -16.58
C TRP A 349 10.37 8.58 -17.46
N SER A 350 9.99 8.51 -18.73
CA SER A 350 10.43 9.48 -19.76
C SER A 350 9.45 10.63 -20.03
N ASN A 351 8.18 10.51 -19.64
CA ASN A 351 7.13 11.44 -20.07
C ASN A 351 6.69 12.45 -19.00
N PHE A 352 6.30 12.01 -17.80
CA PHE A 352 5.78 12.86 -16.71
C PHE A 352 6.18 12.30 -15.33
N PHE A 353 5.74 12.88 -14.21
CA PHE A 353 5.56 12.15 -12.93
C PHE A 353 4.08 11.80 -12.74
N ASP A 354 3.79 10.97 -11.75
CA ASP A 354 2.46 10.43 -11.44
C ASP A 354 1.86 11.09 -10.18
N PRO A 355 1.39 12.35 -10.22
CA PRO A 355 0.61 12.92 -9.13
C PRO A 355 -0.54 12.03 -8.70
N ILE A 356 -0.76 11.97 -7.39
CA ILE A 356 -1.77 11.12 -6.77
C ILE A 356 -2.77 12.01 -6.05
N GLY A 357 -4.06 11.81 -6.32
CA GLY A 357 -5.14 12.37 -5.52
C GLY A 357 -6.01 11.22 -5.01
N ALA A 358 -6.34 11.20 -3.72
CA ALA A 358 -7.19 10.16 -3.18
C ALA A 358 -8.19 10.69 -2.14
N ARG A 359 -9.42 10.20 -2.20
CA ARG A 359 -10.46 10.44 -1.20
C ARG A 359 -10.64 9.20 -0.35
N LEU A 360 -10.58 9.38 0.96
CA LEU A 360 -10.92 8.36 1.96
C LEU A 360 -12.29 8.68 2.56
N SER A 361 -13.15 7.67 2.64
CA SER A 361 -14.45 7.72 3.32
C SER A 361 -14.47 6.68 4.43
N VAL A 362 -14.64 7.11 5.68
CA VAL A 362 -14.60 6.22 6.85
C VAL A 362 -15.85 6.39 7.68
N SER A 363 -16.49 5.27 8.00
CA SER A 363 -17.60 5.15 8.95
C SER A 363 -17.45 3.87 9.76
N ALA A 364 -18.32 3.66 10.75
CA ALA A 364 -18.28 2.44 11.56
C ALA A 364 -18.42 1.15 10.74
N LYS A 365 -19.19 1.18 9.63
CA LYS A 365 -19.50 0.00 8.82
C LYS A 365 -18.81 -0.05 7.47
N ARG A 366 -18.08 1.00 7.09
CA ARG A 366 -17.55 1.14 5.73
C ARG A 366 -16.29 1.98 5.70
N THR A 367 -15.27 1.44 5.03
CA THR A 367 -14.06 2.18 4.65
C THR A 367 -13.90 2.09 3.14
N ALA A 368 -13.79 3.24 2.47
CA ALA A 368 -13.63 3.30 1.02
C ALA A 368 -12.51 4.27 0.62
N LEU A 369 -11.71 3.85 -0.35
CA LEU A 369 -10.65 4.61 -1.00
C LEU A 369 -11.02 4.80 -2.48
N ASP A 370 -10.95 6.04 -2.95
CA ASP A 370 -11.04 6.38 -4.37
C ASP A 370 -9.79 7.17 -4.73
N LEU A 371 -8.89 6.54 -5.49
CA LEU A 371 -7.56 7.03 -5.81
C LEU A 371 -7.44 7.25 -7.31
N THR A 372 -6.89 8.38 -7.71
CA THR A 372 -6.52 8.71 -9.09
C THR A 372 -5.02 8.98 -9.16
N VAL A 373 -4.36 8.29 -10.08
CA VAL A 373 -2.99 8.58 -10.52
C VAL A 373 -3.07 9.22 -11.90
N MET A 374 -2.58 10.46 -12.04
CA MET A 374 -2.63 11.15 -13.32
C MET A 374 -1.46 12.14 -13.50
N PRO A 375 -0.72 12.07 -14.63
CA PRO A 375 -0.80 11.01 -15.62
C PRO A 375 -0.36 9.65 -15.04
N LEU A 376 -0.65 8.55 -15.73
CA LEU A 376 -0.08 7.23 -15.42
C LEU A 376 1.12 7.01 -16.34
N ILE A 377 2.33 7.03 -15.79
CA ILE A 377 3.52 6.63 -16.53
C ILE A 377 3.53 5.12 -16.66
N LEU A 378 3.52 4.70 -17.91
CA LEU A 378 3.56 3.31 -18.29
C LEU A 378 4.94 2.72 -18.02
N GLY A 379 5.13 2.15 -16.83
CA GLY A 379 6.08 1.05 -16.65
C GLY A 379 5.61 -0.20 -17.40
N THR A 380 6.49 -1.20 -17.60
CA THR A 380 6.14 -2.43 -18.35
C THR A 380 4.92 -3.14 -17.77
N GLU A 381 4.79 -3.20 -16.45
CA GLU A 381 3.71 -3.92 -15.76
C GLU A 381 2.33 -3.25 -15.92
N TYR A 382 2.26 -1.91 -15.78
CA TYR A 382 1.00 -1.18 -15.97
C TYR A 382 0.58 -1.12 -17.44
N ASP A 383 1.53 -1.06 -18.36
CA ASP A 383 1.24 -1.05 -19.79
C ASP A 383 0.68 -2.39 -20.26
N ASP A 384 1.20 -3.50 -19.75
CA ASP A 384 0.69 -4.83 -20.06
C ASP A 384 -0.75 -5.01 -19.55
N LEU A 385 -1.03 -4.58 -18.31
CA LEU A 385 -2.40 -4.61 -17.77
C LEU A 385 -3.34 -3.68 -18.54
N ARG A 386 -2.89 -2.46 -18.90
CA ARG A 386 -3.68 -1.51 -19.71
C ARG A 386 -3.97 -2.06 -21.10
N LYS A 387 -2.99 -2.70 -21.75
CA LYS A 387 -3.15 -3.34 -23.05
C LYS A 387 -4.09 -4.54 -22.96
N ALA A 388 -3.97 -5.36 -21.92
CA ALA A 388 -4.87 -6.48 -21.69
C ALA A 388 -6.31 -5.98 -21.49
N ALA A 389 -6.49 -4.96 -20.65
CA ALA A 389 -7.80 -4.40 -20.31
C ALA A 389 -8.33 -3.35 -21.31
N GLY A 390 -7.62 -3.10 -22.41
CA GLY A 390 -7.95 -2.06 -23.41
C GLY A 390 -9.18 -2.35 -24.28
N GLY A 391 -9.93 -3.40 -23.96
CA GLY A 391 -11.16 -3.79 -24.64
C GLY A 391 -12.33 -2.83 -24.41
N PRO A 392 -13.53 -3.16 -24.93
CA PRO A 392 -14.75 -2.44 -24.61
C PRO A 392 -14.94 -2.33 -23.09
N MET A 393 -15.29 -1.13 -22.61
CA MET A 393 -15.58 -0.91 -21.19
C MET A 393 -16.66 -1.88 -20.70
N LEU A 394 -16.51 -2.36 -19.47
CA LEU A 394 -17.50 -3.21 -18.80
C LEU A 394 -18.85 -2.47 -18.73
N ALA A 395 -19.89 -3.12 -19.25
CA ALA A 395 -21.25 -2.62 -19.20
C ALA A 395 -21.96 -3.09 -17.92
N PRO A 396 -23.09 -2.47 -17.53
CA PRO A 396 -23.93 -3.02 -16.47
C PRO A 396 -24.32 -4.48 -16.80
N GLY A 397 -23.91 -5.41 -15.94
CA GLY A 397 -24.15 -6.86 -16.13
C GLY A 397 -23.04 -7.62 -16.87
N SER A 398 -21.96 -6.97 -17.31
CA SER A 398 -20.76 -7.68 -17.79
C SER A 398 -20.24 -8.62 -16.71
N GLY A 399 -19.78 -9.81 -17.10
CA GLY A 399 -19.22 -10.79 -16.17
C GLY A 399 -20.22 -11.68 -15.45
N ASP A 400 -21.53 -11.58 -15.72
CA ASP A 400 -22.56 -12.34 -14.98
C ASP A 400 -22.52 -12.07 -13.47
N PRO A 401 -22.73 -10.84 -12.98
CA PRO A 401 -22.91 -10.62 -11.55
C PRO A 401 -24.11 -11.42 -11.03
N HIS A 402 -23.94 -12.16 -9.94
CA HIS A 402 -25.01 -12.95 -9.33
C HIS A 402 -24.73 -13.20 -7.83
N PRO A 403 -25.78 -13.34 -7.00
CA PRO A 403 -25.66 -13.38 -5.54
C PRO A 403 -24.98 -14.65 -5.01
N GLU A 404 -25.00 -15.75 -5.76
CA GLU A 404 -24.38 -17.02 -5.35
C GLU A 404 -22.84 -16.99 -5.46
N SER A 405 -22.25 -15.94 -6.05
CA SER A 405 -20.79 -15.83 -6.18
C SER A 405 -20.15 -15.45 -4.85
N LEU A 406 -19.21 -16.27 -4.40
CA LEU A 406 -18.37 -16.03 -3.22
C LEU A 406 -17.21 -15.08 -3.56
N VAL A 407 -16.56 -15.35 -4.68
CA VAL A 407 -15.48 -14.56 -5.27
C VAL A 407 -15.83 -14.32 -6.73
N HIS A 408 -15.79 -13.08 -7.17
CA HIS A 408 -16.11 -12.73 -8.54
C HIS A 408 -15.12 -11.70 -9.08
N PHE A 409 -14.31 -12.10 -10.06
CA PHE A 409 -13.41 -11.25 -10.80
C PHE A 409 -13.89 -11.07 -12.24
N VAL A 410 -13.91 -9.84 -12.73
CA VAL A 410 -14.22 -9.51 -14.13
C VAL A 410 -13.18 -8.55 -14.68
N MET A 411 -12.84 -8.72 -15.95
CA MET A 411 -11.89 -7.87 -16.65
C MET A 411 -12.33 -7.66 -18.10
N ALA A 412 -12.28 -6.42 -18.56
CA ALA A 412 -12.35 -6.11 -19.98
C ALA A 412 -11.14 -6.74 -20.69
N ILE A 413 -11.31 -7.19 -21.93
CA ILE A 413 -10.21 -7.76 -22.70
C ILE A 413 -10.15 -7.11 -24.06
N ASP A 414 -8.96 -6.62 -24.40
CA ASP A 414 -8.65 -6.24 -25.77
C ASP A 414 -8.39 -7.51 -26.62
N PRO A 415 -9.24 -7.83 -27.61
CA PRO A 415 -8.95 -8.93 -28.54
C PRO A 415 -7.64 -8.73 -29.31
N GLU A 416 -7.13 -7.49 -29.39
CA GLU A 416 -5.88 -7.16 -30.07
C GLU A 416 -4.64 -7.28 -29.17
N TRP A 417 -4.80 -7.68 -27.90
CA TRP A 417 -3.72 -7.89 -26.94
C TRP A 417 -2.66 -8.85 -27.51
N GLU A 418 -1.38 -8.45 -27.52
CA GLU A 418 -0.31 -9.22 -28.20
C GLU A 418 -0.15 -10.65 -27.67
N GLN A 419 -0.40 -10.87 -26.38
CA GLN A 419 -0.34 -12.17 -25.75
C GLN A 419 -1.43 -13.10 -26.33
N LEU A 420 -2.65 -12.61 -26.64
CA LEU A 420 -3.66 -13.38 -27.38
C LEU A 420 -3.17 -13.69 -28.80
N LYS A 421 -2.52 -12.74 -29.47
CA LYS A 421 -1.94 -12.99 -30.80
C LYS A 421 -0.86 -14.08 -30.75
N SER A 422 -0.05 -14.11 -29.69
CA SER A 422 0.94 -15.15 -29.48
C SER A 422 0.30 -16.53 -29.25
N LEU A 423 -0.80 -16.61 -28.49
CA LEU A 423 -1.59 -17.85 -28.35
C LEU A 423 -2.16 -18.31 -29.69
N GLY A 424 -2.58 -17.37 -30.55
CA GLY A 424 -3.03 -17.66 -31.91
C GLY A 424 -1.93 -18.31 -32.76
N SER A 425 -0.68 -17.87 -32.59
CA SER A 425 0.47 -18.44 -33.31
C SER A 425 0.81 -19.88 -32.89
N ILE A 426 0.53 -20.26 -31.63
CA ILE A 426 0.73 -21.61 -31.10
C ILE A 426 -0.18 -22.63 -31.80
N LEU A 427 -1.36 -22.22 -32.26
CA LEU A 427 -2.26 -23.07 -33.04
C LEU A 427 -1.69 -23.42 -34.44
N GLY A 428 -0.57 -22.80 -34.85
CA GLY A 428 0.20 -23.16 -36.04
C GLY A 428 -0.65 -23.13 -37.32
N SER A 429 -0.51 -24.16 -38.16
CA SER A 429 -1.29 -24.30 -39.40
C SER A 429 -2.80 -24.45 -39.18
N THR A 430 -3.25 -24.75 -37.95
CA THR A 430 -4.67 -24.77 -37.60
C THR A 430 -5.26 -23.35 -37.57
N ALA A 431 -4.42 -22.34 -37.29
CA ALA A 431 -4.81 -20.93 -37.34
C ALA A 431 -5.14 -20.44 -38.76
N GLU A 432 -4.54 -21.02 -39.81
CA GLU A 432 -4.84 -20.66 -41.21
C GLU A 432 -6.32 -20.85 -41.57
N LYS A 433 -6.99 -21.84 -40.94
CA LYS A 433 -8.43 -22.09 -41.10
C LYS A 433 -9.32 -21.10 -40.35
N LEU A 434 -8.78 -20.42 -39.35
CA LEU A 434 -9.49 -19.43 -38.54
C LEU A 434 -9.45 -18.01 -39.14
N GLY A 435 -8.68 -17.83 -40.21
CA GLY A 435 -8.46 -16.54 -40.86
C GLY A 435 -7.40 -15.70 -40.16
N ALA A 436 -7.32 -14.41 -40.50
CA ALA A 436 -6.27 -13.52 -40.00
C ALA A 436 -6.35 -13.23 -38.49
N ASP A 437 -7.49 -13.47 -37.84
CA ASP A 437 -7.71 -13.25 -36.40
C ASP A 437 -8.46 -14.44 -35.78
N PRO A 438 -7.76 -15.36 -35.09
CA PRO A 438 -8.37 -16.54 -34.47
C PRO A 438 -9.26 -16.21 -33.26
N PHE A 439 -9.11 -15.03 -32.65
CA PHE A 439 -9.91 -14.57 -31.52
C PHE A 439 -11.02 -13.61 -31.95
N ALA A 440 -11.35 -13.60 -33.25
CA ALA A 440 -12.36 -12.72 -33.80
C ALA A 440 -13.78 -12.93 -33.24
N TRP A 441 -14.00 -13.94 -32.40
CA TRP A 441 -15.25 -14.23 -31.70
C TRP A 441 -15.39 -13.56 -30.34
N LEU A 442 -14.29 -13.06 -29.75
CA LEU A 442 -14.24 -12.51 -28.38
C LEU A 442 -15.07 -11.22 -28.23
N GLY A 443 -15.93 -11.17 -27.20
CA GLY A 443 -16.91 -10.11 -26.97
C GLY A 443 -16.44 -8.91 -26.15
N GLY A 444 -15.29 -9.02 -25.47
CA GLY A 444 -14.64 -7.89 -24.80
C GLY A 444 -14.49 -7.98 -23.28
N TRP A 445 -14.86 -9.10 -22.65
CA TRP A 445 -14.57 -9.35 -21.24
C TRP A 445 -14.41 -10.85 -20.93
N LEU A 446 -13.70 -11.17 -19.85
CA LEU A 446 -13.77 -12.45 -19.14
C LEU A 446 -14.21 -12.20 -17.70
N ALA A 447 -14.86 -13.20 -17.12
CA ALA A 447 -15.08 -13.31 -15.70
C ALA A 447 -14.60 -14.66 -15.20
N VAL A 448 -14.08 -14.67 -13.98
CA VAL A 448 -13.74 -15.87 -13.22
C VAL A 448 -14.46 -15.74 -11.88
N TYR A 449 -15.26 -16.73 -11.54
CA TYR A 449 -16.03 -16.71 -10.31
C TYR A 449 -16.14 -18.09 -9.68
N ALA A 450 -16.24 -18.09 -8.35
CA ALA A 450 -16.50 -19.26 -7.52
C ALA A 450 -17.87 -19.11 -6.86
N ASP A 451 -18.77 -20.03 -7.14
CA ASP A 451 -20.15 -20.02 -6.61
C ASP A 451 -20.24 -20.78 -5.29
N GLU A 452 -21.26 -20.51 -4.50
CA GLU A 452 -21.58 -21.32 -3.33
C GLU A 452 -21.77 -22.81 -3.70
N GLY A 453 -21.33 -23.69 -2.80
CA GLY A 453 -21.42 -25.12 -2.99
C GLY A 453 -20.83 -25.92 -1.82
N PRO A 454 -21.22 -27.19 -1.67
CA PRO A 454 -20.83 -28.02 -0.53
C PRO A 454 -19.32 -28.29 -0.48
N PHE A 455 -18.61 -28.20 -1.61
CA PHE A 455 -17.14 -28.32 -1.65
C PHE A 455 -16.45 -27.34 -0.70
N TRP A 456 -16.93 -26.09 -0.64
CA TRP A 456 -16.36 -25.08 0.25
C TRP A 456 -16.64 -25.38 1.72
N ASP A 457 -17.82 -25.91 2.04
CA ASP A 457 -18.17 -26.29 3.41
C ASP A 457 -17.28 -27.45 3.89
N ASP A 458 -17.05 -28.45 3.03
CA ASP A 458 -16.16 -29.57 3.33
C ASP A 458 -14.71 -29.07 3.54
N LEU A 459 -14.24 -28.14 2.70
CA LEU A 459 -12.91 -27.53 2.82
C LEU A 459 -12.76 -26.71 4.11
N LEU A 460 -13.78 -25.90 4.45
CA LEU A 460 -13.83 -25.09 5.67
C LEU A 460 -13.91 -25.94 6.96
N GLN A 461 -14.46 -27.16 6.87
CA GLN A 461 -14.63 -28.09 7.99
C GLN A 461 -13.51 -29.15 8.09
N ALA A 462 -12.55 -29.15 7.17
CA ALA A 462 -11.46 -30.11 7.17
C ALA A 462 -10.63 -30.00 8.46
N GLU A 463 -10.37 -31.14 9.12
CA GLU A 463 -9.50 -31.20 10.30
C GLU A 463 -8.03 -30.95 9.91
N ASP A 464 -7.62 -31.47 8.75
CA ASP A 464 -6.32 -31.27 8.11
C ASP A 464 -6.53 -30.61 6.74
N LEU A 465 -6.21 -29.31 6.67
CA LEU A 465 -6.38 -28.53 5.45
C LEU A 465 -5.36 -28.90 4.37
N GLU A 466 -4.13 -29.28 4.76
CA GLU A 466 -3.09 -29.64 3.80
C GLU A 466 -3.45 -30.93 3.09
N GLU A 467 -3.92 -31.94 3.83
CA GLU A 467 -4.48 -33.17 3.25
C GLU A 467 -5.70 -32.89 2.38
N ALA A 468 -6.61 -32.01 2.83
CA ALA A 468 -7.78 -31.64 2.06
C ALA A 468 -7.40 -30.95 0.74
N LEU A 469 -6.43 -30.02 0.75
CA LEU A 469 -5.92 -29.30 -0.42
C LEU A 469 -5.17 -30.24 -1.38
N ASP A 470 -4.37 -31.17 -0.88
CA ASP A 470 -3.73 -32.21 -1.69
C ASP A 470 -4.77 -33.11 -2.37
N GLY A 471 -5.86 -33.42 -1.67
CA GLY A 471 -7.02 -34.16 -2.17
C GLY A 471 -7.84 -33.41 -3.24
N VAL A 472 -7.73 -32.08 -3.34
CA VAL A 472 -8.46 -31.28 -4.33
C VAL A 472 -8.13 -31.72 -5.76
N GLN A 473 -6.92 -32.25 -6.02
CA GLN A 473 -6.56 -32.75 -7.35
C GLN A 473 -7.45 -33.90 -7.81
N SER A 474 -7.90 -34.78 -6.92
CA SER A 474 -8.86 -35.84 -7.27
C SER A 474 -10.31 -35.37 -7.28
N GLU A 475 -10.60 -34.18 -6.73
CA GLU A 475 -11.96 -33.65 -6.60
C GLU A 475 -12.20 -32.37 -7.40
N LEU A 476 -11.34 -32.07 -8.39
CA LEU A 476 -11.43 -30.84 -9.21
C LEU A 476 -12.84 -30.59 -9.77
N ASN A 477 -13.57 -31.66 -10.09
CA ASN A 477 -14.92 -31.58 -10.61
C ASN A 477 -16.02 -31.22 -9.60
N ARG A 478 -15.71 -31.19 -8.30
CA ARG A 478 -16.61 -30.71 -7.24
C ARG A 478 -16.50 -29.20 -7.01
N ILE A 479 -15.43 -28.57 -7.51
CA ILE A 479 -15.17 -27.15 -7.29
C ILE A 479 -16.13 -26.32 -8.14
N PRO A 480 -17.02 -25.51 -7.54
CA PRO A 480 -17.98 -24.68 -8.27
C PRO A 480 -17.32 -23.42 -8.85
N LEU A 481 -16.28 -23.61 -9.65
CA LEU A 481 -15.53 -22.58 -10.35
C LEU A 481 -15.96 -22.53 -11.82
N ALA A 482 -16.18 -21.33 -12.33
CA ALA A 482 -16.43 -21.10 -13.74
C ALA A 482 -15.66 -19.90 -14.31
N VAL A 483 -15.42 -19.99 -15.61
CA VAL A 483 -14.88 -18.92 -16.44
C VAL A 483 -15.92 -18.62 -17.51
N GLU A 484 -16.40 -17.38 -17.55
CA GLU A 484 -17.32 -16.89 -18.58
C GLU A 484 -16.59 -15.89 -19.48
N ILE A 485 -16.64 -16.12 -20.78
CA ILE A 485 -15.98 -15.27 -21.78
C ILE A 485 -17.05 -14.72 -22.72
N ALA A 486 -17.09 -13.40 -22.86
CA ALA A 486 -18.03 -12.73 -23.75
C ALA A 486 -17.86 -13.20 -25.21
N VAL A 487 -18.97 -13.34 -25.93
CA VAL A 487 -18.97 -13.75 -27.35
C VAL A 487 -19.65 -12.68 -28.20
N ARG A 488 -18.91 -12.11 -29.17
CA ARG A 488 -19.48 -11.22 -30.20
C ARG A 488 -19.94 -11.95 -31.44
N SER A 489 -19.42 -13.16 -31.70
CA SER A 489 -19.74 -13.91 -32.91
C SER A 489 -19.80 -15.42 -32.64
N PRO A 490 -21.00 -15.97 -32.39
CA PRO A 490 -21.18 -17.40 -32.10
C PRO A 490 -20.71 -18.31 -33.23
N LEU A 491 -20.88 -17.88 -34.48
CA LEU A 491 -20.42 -18.64 -35.65
C LEU A 491 -18.87 -18.75 -35.68
N LYS A 492 -18.17 -17.66 -35.39
CA LYS A 492 -16.70 -17.67 -35.31
C LYS A 492 -16.21 -18.45 -34.09
N LEU A 493 -16.93 -18.39 -32.97
CA LEU A 493 -16.65 -19.24 -31.81
C LEU A 493 -16.77 -20.73 -32.19
N ALA A 494 -17.84 -21.13 -32.89
CA ALA A 494 -18.01 -22.51 -33.32
C ALA A 494 -16.85 -22.99 -34.22
N LEU A 495 -16.38 -22.13 -35.12
CA LEU A 495 -15.18 -22.41 -35.94
C LEU A 495 -13.92 -22.52 -35.06
N PHE A 496 -13.75 -21.61 -34.11
CA PHE A 496 -12.64 -21.64 -33.14
C PHE A 496 -12.64 -22.94 -32.33
N MET A 497 -13.76 -23.34 -31.74
CA MET A 497 -13.87 -24.57 -30.95
C MET A 497 -13.65 -25.83 -31.80
N THR A 498 -14.12 -25.85 -33.05
CA THR A 498 -13.87 -26.96 -33.98
C THR A 498 -12.37 -27.08 -34.30
N SER A 499 -11.70 -25.95 -34.56
CA SER A 499 -10.27 -25.90 -34.81
C SER A 499 -9.44 -26.26 -33.57
N LEU A 500 -9.82 -25.77 -32.39
CA LEU A 500 -9.18 -26.09 -31.12
C LEU A 500 -9.25 -27.59 -30.83
N ARG A 501 -10.43 -28.21 -31.01
CA ARG A 501 -10.59 -29.66 -30.87
C ARG A 501 -9.70 -30.42 -31.84
N ALA A 502 -9.68 -30.04 -33.12
CA ALA A 502 -8.83 -30.68 -34.13
C ALA A 502 -7.33 -30.54 -33.82
N PHE A 503 -6.91 -29.40 -33.26
CA PHE A 503 -5.54 -29.18 -32.81
C PHE A 503 -5.19 -30.10 -31.64
N VAL A 504 -6.02 -30.15 -30.60
CA VAL A 504 -5.81 -31.01 -29.42
C VAL A 504 -5.74 -32.48 -29.84
N ASP A 505 -6.67 -32.94 -30.68
CA ASP A 505 -6.70 -34.32 -31.19
C ASP A 505 -5.45 -34.63 -32.06
N GLY A 506 -4.91 -33.63 -32.77
CA GLY A 506 -3.71 -33.78 -33.59
C GLY A 506 -2.40 -33.75 -32.80
N SER A 507 -2.32 -32.94 -31.74
CA SER A 507 -1.12 -32.77 -30.91
C SER A 507 -1.00 -33.83 -29.81
N ALA A 508 -2.12 -34.32 -29.28
CA ALA A 508 -2.15 -35.35 -28.25
C ALA A 508 -3.20 -36.44 -28.57
N PRO A 509 -3.00 -37.23 -29.65
CA PRO A 509 -3.99 -38.22 -30.10
C PRO A 509 -4.32 -39.23 -29.00
N GLY A 510 -5.62 -39.40 -28.71
CA GLY A 510 -6.11 -40.36 -27.72
C GLY A 510 -5.94 -39.96 -26.26
N MET A 511 -5.38 -38.78 -25.97
CA MET A 511 -5.19 -38.28 -24.60
C MET A 511 -6.42 -37.53 -24.06
N THR A 512 -7.30 -37.05 -24.94
CA THR A 512 -8.54 -36.35 -24.55
C THR A 512 -9.78 -37.06 -25.09
N ASN A 513 -10.89 -36.96 -24.36
CA ASN A 513 -12.17 -37.55 -24.73
C ASN A 513 -13.27 -36.49 -24.67
N TRP A 514 -13.85 -36.17 -25.82
CA TRP A 514 -14.87 -35.12 -25.96
C TRP A 514 -16.25 -35.77 -26.12
N LYS A 515 -17.11 -35.61 -25.11
CA LYS A 515 -18.47 -36.17 -25.10
C LYS A 515 -19.51 -35.04 -25.07
N GLU A 516 -20.51 -35.13 -25.95
CA GLU A 516 -21.70 -34.29 -25.84
C GLU A 516 -22.57 -34.78 -24.67
N ARG A 517 -23.03 -33.84 -23.85
CA ARG A 517 -23.91 -34.06 -22.70
C ARG A 517 -25.21 -33.32 -22.92
N VAL A 518 -26.31 -33.93 -22.49
CA VAL A 518 -27.65 -33.36 -22.59
C VAL A 518 -28.34 -33.50 -21.25
N VAL A 519 -28.71 -32.38 -20.65
CA VAL A 519 -29.45 -32.31 -19.38
C VAL A 519 -30.66 -31.40 -19.58
N GLY A 520 -31.86 -31.98 -19.55
CA GLY A 520 -33.07 -31.26 -19.96
C GLY A 520 -33.00 -30.83 -21.43
N GLU A 521 -33.14 -29.54 -21.69
CA GLU A 521 -32.98 -28.94 -23.04
C GLU A 521 -31.55 -28.42 -23.31
N ARG A 522 -30.69 -28.41 -22.29
CA ARG A 522 -29.34 -27.83 -22.35
C ARG A 522 -28.34 -28.84 -22.89
N ARG A 523 -27.47 -28.37 -23.79
CA ARG A 523 -26.40 -29.15 -24.41
C ARG A 523 -25.06 -28.51 -24.15
N PHE A 524 -24.09 -29.32 -23.76
CA PHE A 524 -22.73 -28.90 -23.46
C PHE A 524 -21.76 -30.06 -23.74
N VAL A 525 -20.47 -29.80 -23.60
CA VAL A 525 -19.44 -30.79 -23.88
C VAL A 525 -18.60 -31.04 -22.63
N GLU A 526 -18.38 -32.31 -22.34
CA GLU A 526 -17.47 -32.84 -21.32
C GLU A 526 -16.16 -33.23 -22.01
N ILE A 527 -15.04 -32.69 -21.52
CA ILE A 527 -13.69 -33.04 -21.97
C ILE A 527 -12.99 -33.80 -20.84
N GLY A 528 -12.82 -35.10 -21.00
CA GLY A 528 -11.98 -35.92 -20.12
C GLY A 528 -10.52 -35.95 -20.61
N SER A 529 -9.58 -36.18 -19.69
CA SER A 529 -8.14 -36.32 -20.01
C SER A 529 -7.55 -37.55 -19.32
N ALA A 530 -7.05 -38.51 -20.09
CA ALA A 530 -6.43 -39.74 -19.53
C ALA A 530 -5.15 -39.46 -18.72
N GLY A 531 -4.51 -38.29 -18.93
CA GLY A 531 -3.31 -37.88 -18.20
C GLY A 531 -3.57 -37.15 -16.88
N LEU A 532 -4.81 -36.74 -16.61
CA LEU A 532 -5.21 -36.00 -15.40
C LEU A 532 -6.11 -36.84 -14.45
N GLY A 533 -6.26 -38.14 -14.74
CA GLY A 533 -7.09 -39.07 -13.98
C GLY A 533 -8.45 -39.35 -14.64
N ASP A 534 -9.02 -40.52 -14.35
CA ASP A 534 -10.27 -41.00 -14.96
C ASP A 534 -11.51 -40.16 -14.58
N GLU A 535 -11.42 -39.40 -13.48
CA GLU A 535 -12.52 -38.58 -12.95
C GLU A 535 -12.47 -37.11 -13.37
N PHE A 536 -11.34 -36.64 -13.93
CA PHE A 536 -11.21 -35.25 -14.38
C PHE A 536 -12.08 -34.96 -15.61
N ALA A 537 -12.89 -33.92 -15.52
CA ALA A 537 -13.62 -33.34 -16.64
C ALA A 537 -13.52 -31.81 -16.69
N LEU A 538 -13.38 -31.25 -17.89
CA LEU A 538 -13.65 -29.84 -18.15
C LEU A 538 -14.96 -29.74 -18.94
N PHE A 539 -15.93 -29.01 -18.42
CA PHE A 539 -17.18 -28.77 -19.11
C PHE A 539 -17.15 -27.42 -19.82
N TYR A 540 -17.67 -27.36 -21.03
CA TYR A 540 -17.92 -26.08 -21.70
C TYR A 540 -19.25 -26.03 -22.44
N ALA A 541 -19.83 -24.83 -22.50
CA ALA A 541 -21.02 -24.52 -23.28
C ALA A 541 -20.75 -23.32 -24.17
N THR A 542 -21.04 -23.46 -25.47
CA THR A 542 -21.02 -22.35 -26.43
C THR A 542 -22.42 -21.74 -26.52
N MET A 543 -22.63 -20.63 -25.83
CA MET A 543 -23.89 -19.89 -25.82
C MET A 543 -23.82 -18.70 -26.81
N PRO A 544 -24.96 -18.12 -27.22
CA PRO A 544 -24.96 -16.99 -28.15
C PRO A 544 -24.29 -15.72 -27.66
N THR A 545 -24.18 -15.49 -26.34
CA THR A 545 -23.48 -14.32 -25.79
C THR A 545 -22.26 -14.67 -24.93
N ALA A 546 -22.03 -15.95 -24.64
CA ALA A 546 -20.95 -16.39 -23.76
C ALA A 546 -20.37 -17.76 -24.15
N LEU A 547 -19.06 -17.92 -23.96
CA LEU A 547 -18.41 -19.22 -23.81
C LEU A 547 -18.22 -19.43 -22.31
N ILE A 548 -18.85 -20.48 -21.78
CA ILE A 548 -18.78 -20.79 -20.35
C ILE A 548 -17.94 -22.07 -20.21
N LEU A 549 -16.94 -22.04 -19.34
CA LEU A 549 -16.15 -23.20 -18.93
C LEU A 549 -16.32 -23.40 -17.44
N ALA A 550 -16.46 -24.64 -16.99
CA ALA A 550 -16.51 -24.96 -15.57
C ALA A 550 -15.90 -26.33 -15.30
N LEU A 551 -15.43 -26.53 -14.07
CA LEU A 551 -15.02 -27.85 -13.59
C LEU A 551 -16.21 -28.62 -13.00
N HIS A 552 -17.25 -27.92 -12.55
CA HIS A 552 -18.42 -28.52 -11.91
C HIS A 552 -19.68 -28.38 -12.79
N GLU A 553 -20.28 -29.52 -13.17
CA GLU A 553 -21.44 -29.58 -14.08
C GLU A 553 -22.63 -28.72 -13.60
N PRO A 554 -23.04 -28.75 -12.31
CA PRO A 554 -24.09 -27.86 -11.81
C PRO A 554 -23.78 -26.36 -11.96
N THR A 555 -22.52 -25.95 -11.77
CA THR A 555 -22.11 -24.54 -11.96
C THR A 555 -22.22 -24.14 -13.43
N LEU A 556 -21.84 -25.02 -14.36
CA LEU A 556 -22.05 -24.77 -15.79
C LEU A 556 -23.55 -24.62 -16.10
N LEU A 557 -24.40 -25.53 -15.60
CA LEU A 557 -25.83 -25.51 -15.87
C LEU A 557 -26.51 -24.25 -15.32
N ALA A 558 -26.11 -23.79 -14.13
CA ALA A 558 -26.58 -22.54 -13.53
C ALA A 558 -26.16 -21.33 -14.38
N ALA A 559 -24.90 -21.28 -14.83
CA ALA A 559 -24.42 -20.21 -15.70
C ALA A 559 -25.15 -20.17 -17.05
N MET A 560 -25.42 -21.33 -17.66
CA MET A 560 -26.23 -21.43 -18.88
C MET A 560 -27.65 -20.91 -18.66
N GLU A 561 -28.27 -21.23 -17.54
CA GLU A 561 -29.60 -20.73 -17.17
C GLU A 561 -29.65 -19.21 -17.02
N ARG A 562 -28.62 -18.63 -16.39
CA ARG A 562 -28.50 -17.17 -16.25
C ARG A 562 -28.29 -16.50 -17.61
N GLU A 563 -27.50 -17.07 -18.51
CA GLU A 563 -27.33 -16.57 -19.89
C GLU A 563 -28.65 -16.57 -20.67
N GLU A 564 -29.39 -17.70 -20.60
CA GLU A 564 -30.71 -17.86 -21.21
C GLU A 564 -31.69 -16.80 -20.66
N GLY A 565 -31.72 -16.62 -19.34
CA GLY A 565 -32.52 -15.61 -18.65
C GLY A 565 -32.19 -14.19 -19.10
N ARG A 566 -30.91 -13.82 -19.16
CA ARG A 566 -30.44 -12.51 -19.66
C ARG A 566 -30.94 -12.25 -21.08
N ARG A 567 -30.84 -13.25 -21.96
CA ARG A 567 -31.32 -13.15 -23.35
C ARG A 567 -32.83 -13.08 -23.46
N ALA A 568 -33.56 -13.70 -22.54
CA ALA A 568 -35.00 -13.59 -22.44
C ALA A 568 -35.46 -12.24 -21.83
N GLY A 569 -34.53 -11.36 -21.44
CA GLY A 569 -34.82 -10.04 -20.88
C GLY A 569 -35.09 -10.05 -19.37
N ALA A 570 -34.60 -11.06 -18.64
CA ALA A 570 -34.59 -11.04 -17.19
C ALA A 570 -33.86 -9.79 -16.65
N ALA A 571 -34.27 -9.32 -15.48
CA ALA A 571 -33.61 -8.19 -14.84
C ALA A 571 -32.15 -8.55 -14.54
N LEU A 572 -31.23 -7.71 -15.00
CA LEU A 572 -29.82 -7.85 -14.68
C LEU A 572 -29.61 -7.56 -13.20
N VAL A 573 -28.87 -8.43 -12.52
CA VAL A 573 -28.29 -8.09 -11.22
C VAL A 573 -27.33 -6.92 -11.46
N PRO A 574 -27.44 -5.82 -10.70
CA PRO A 574 -26.50 -4.72 -10.84
C PRO A 574 -25.08 -5.22 -10.61
N ALA A 575 -24.20 -4.97 -11.58
CA ALA A 575 -22.78 -5.17 -11.42
C ALA A 575 -22.27 -4.38 -10.22
N ALA A 576 -21.65 -5.07 -9.26
CA ALA A 576 -20.98 -4.43 -8.14
C ALA A 576 -19.55 -3.95 -8.51
N TRP A 577 -19.09 -4.22 -9.72
CA TRP A 577 -17.87 -3.65 -10.27
C TRP A 577 -18.10 -2.18 -10.62
N ASP A 578 -17.65 -1.35 -9.70
CA ASP A 578 -17.71 0.10 -9.81
C ASP A 578 -16.84 0.63 -10.98
N GLY A 579 -15.83 -0.14 -11.42
CA GLY A 579 -14.85 0.19 -12.45
C GLY A 579 -15.20 -0.31 -13.85
N SER A 580 -14.65 0.36 -14.87
CA SER A 580 -14.93 0.09 -16.28
C SER A 580 -13.99 -0.90 -16.95
N HIS A 581 -12.88 -1.27 -16.32
CA HIS A 581 -11.84 -2.12 -16.92
C HIS A 581 -11.61 -3.42 -16.15
N ALA A 582 -11.68 -3.38 -14.82
CA ALA A 582 -11.69 -4.60 -14.01
C ALA A 582 -12.44 -4.38 -12.70
N GLY A 583 -12.91 -5.47 -12.11
CA GLY A 583 -13.41 -5.46 -10.74
C GLY A 583 -13.35 -6.82 -10.07
N LEU A 584 -13.30 -6.77 -8.74
CA LEU A 584 -13.28 -7.92 -7.85
C LEU A 584 -14.30 -7.67 -6.74
N VAL A 585 -15.13 -8.67 -6.48
CA VAL A 585 -16.10 -8.66 -5.38
C VAL A 585 -15.88 -9.91 -4.54
N LEU A 586 -15.82 -9.72 -3.23
CA LEU A 586 -15.65 -10.74 -2.22
C LEU A 586 -16.77 -10.57 -1.19
N GLY A 587 -17.63 -11.58 -1.04
CA GLY A 587 -18.54 -11.65 0.10
C GLY A 587 -17.84 -12.15 1.36
N ALA A 588 -18.52 -12.16 2.51
CA ALA A 588 -17.98 -12.65 3.78
C ALA A 588 -17.38 -14.06 3.64
N ARG A 589 -18.12 -14.99 3.04
CA ARG A 589 -17.64 -16.36 2.75
C ARG A 589 -16.48 -16.38 1.74
N GLY A 590 -16.46 -15.48 0.76
CA GLY A 590 -15.34 -15.36 -0.18
C GLY A 590 -14.05 -14.91 0.49
N LEU A 591 -14.14 -14.03 1.49
CA LEU A 591 -12.99 -13.61 2.31
C LEU A 591 -12.46 -14.79 3.14
N GLU A 592 -13.35 -15.58 3.76
CA GLU A 592 -12.97 -16.80 4.50
C GLU A 592 -12.28 -17.83 3.59
N LEU A 593 -12.72 -17.97 2.34
CA LEU A 593 -12.09 -18.88 1.37
C LEU A 593 -10.71 -18.41 0.90
N LEU A 594 -10.56 -17.12 0.58
CA LEU A 594 -9.25 -16.58 0.20
C LEU A 594 -8.25 -16.77 1.34
N GLU A 595 -8.68 -16.63 2.58
CA GLU A 595 -7.80 -16.88 3.72
C GLU A 595 -7.21 -18.30 3.70
N ILE A 596 -8.06 -19.31 3.55
CA ILE A 596 -7.66 -20.73 3.50
C ILE A 596 -6.78 -21.04 2.30
N LEU A 597 -7.16 -20.57 1.11
CA LEU A 597 -6.46 -20.88 -0.13
C LEU A 597 -5.08 -20.23 -0.23
N PHE A 598 -4.90 -19.08 0.41
CA PHE A 598 -3.62 -18.39 0.49
C PHE A 598 -2.88 -18.66 1.81
N GLU A 599 -3.43 -19.51 2.69
CA GLU A 599 -2.89 -19.79 4.03
C GLU A 599 -1.48 -20.37 3.93
N SER A 600 -1.21 -21.38 3.10
CA SER A 600 0.09 -22.06 3.11
C SER A 600 1.26 -21.17 2.68
N GLU A 601 1.15 -20.46 1.56
CA GLU A 601 2.21 -19.60 1.04
C GLU A 601 2.42 -18.34 1.89
N LEU A 602 1.31 -17.73 2.34
CA LEU A 602 1.35 -16.56 3.22
C LEU A 602 1.81 -16.95 4.63
N SER A 603 1.25 -18.00 5.23
CA SER A 603 1.65 -18.54 6.55
C SER A 603 3.11 -18.94 6.55
N ASP A 604 3.62 -19.55 5.48
CA ASP A 604 5.05 -19.86 5.33
C ASP A 604 5.93 -18.60 5.34
N ALA A 605 5.55 -17.56 4.60
CA ALA A 605 6.26 -16.29 4.60
C ALA A 605 6.22 -15.62 5.98
N LEU A 606 5.04 -15.53 6.59
CA LEU A 606 4.82 -14.93 7.91
C LEU A 606 5.51 -15.74 9.01
N ARG A 607 5.52 -17.06 8.93
CA ARG A 607 6.22 -17.96 9.85
C ARG A 607 7.72 -17.74 9.78
N ARG A 608 8.29 -17.67 8.56
CA ARG A 608 9.71 -17.34 8.38
C ARG A 608 10.04 -15.97 8.97
N ASP A 609 9.24 -14.96 8.72
CA ASP A 609 9.45 -13.62 9.27
C ASP A 609 9.28 -13.60 10.80
N SER A 610 8.32 -14.35 11.33
CA SER A 610 8.15 -14.53 12.78
C SER A 610 9.38 -15.19 13.41
N TRP A 611 9.89 -16.25 12.80
CA TRP A 611 11.05 -17.00 13.32
C TRP A 611 12.36 -16.23 13.23
N ARG A 612 12.49 -15.26 12.32
CA ARG A 612 13.64 -14.35 12.26
C ARG A 612 13.81 -13.50 13.53
N ASN A 613 12.75 -13.30 14.30
CA ASN A 613 12.81 -12.59 15.58
C ASN A 613 13.35 -13.47 16.73
N LEU A 614 13.19 -14.81 16.66
CA LEU A 614 13.51 -15.69 17.79
C LEU A 614 15.00 -15.68 18.20
N PRO A 615 15.98 -15.70 17.27
CA PRO A 615 17.39 -15.69 17.65
C PRO A 615 17.78 -14.50 18.52
N ILE A 616 17.35 -13.28 18.18
CA ILE A 616 17.70 -12.10 18.95
C ILE A 616 16.98 -12.07 20.31
N LEU A 617 15.73 -12.52 20.38
CA LEU A 617 14.99 -12.65 21.64
C LEU A 617 15.60 -13.73 22.55
N ASN A 618 16.11 -14.83 21.99
CA ASN A 618 16.86 -15.85 22.73
C ASN A 618 18.15 -15.28 23.33
N GLU A 619 18.90 -14.48 22.56
CA GLU A 619 20.10 -13.82 23.06
C GLU A 619 19.78 -12.83 24.19
N TRP A 620 18.67 -12.08 24.09
CA TRP A 620 18.19 -11.24 25.19
C TRP A 620 17.85 -12.03 26.44
N ARG A 621 17.12 -13.14 26.32
CA ARG A 621 16.82 -14.02 27.45
C ARG A 621 18.08 -14.59 28.08
N ARG A 622 19.08 -14.98 27.26
CA ARG A 622 20.35 -15.53 27.72
C ARG A 622 21.21 -14.51 28.46
N LEU A 623 21.28 -13.28 27.95
CA LEU A 623 22.12 -12.21 28.50
C LEU A 623 21.45 -11.51 29.70
N TYR A 624 20.13 -11.36 29.67
CA TYR A 624 19.35 -10.60 30.65
C TYR A 624 18.10 -11.38 31.09
N PRO A 625 18.25 -12.51 31.81
CA PRO A 625 17.15 -13.42 32.11
C PRO A 625 16.01 -12.79 32.95
N GLU A 626 16.31 -11.75 33.72
CA GLU A 626 15.35 -11.03 34.57
C GLU A 626 14.51 -10.00 33.81
N LEU A 627 14.84 -9.72 32.54
CA LEU A 627 14.13 -8.75 31.70
C LEU A 627 13.28 -9.46 30.65
N ASP A 628 12.13 -8.87 30.33
CA ASP A 628 11.34 -9.32 29.20
C ASP A 628 12.11 -9.03 27.88
N PRO A 629 12.38 -10.05 27.04
CA PRO A 629 13.13 -9.88 25.79
C PRO A 629 12.52 -8.90 24.79
N LEU A 630 11.19 -8.78 24.73
CA LEU A 630 10.50 -7.88 23.80
C LEU A 630 10.62 -6.44 24.27
N GLU A 631 10.35 -6.19 25.55
CA GLU A 631 10.52 -4.86 26.16
C GLU A 631 11.98 -4.42 26.12
N LEU A 632 12.91 -5.35 26.33
CA LEU A 632 14.33 -5.07 26.22
C LEU A 632 14.71 -4.64 24.80
N HIS A 633 14.28 -5.39 23.78
CA HIS A 633 14.56 -5.03 22.38
C HIS A 633 13.95 -3.66 22.03
N ALA A 634 12.68 -3.43 22.41
CA ALA A 634 11.98 -2.18 22.14
C ALA A 634 12.58 -0.96 22.86
N ARG A 635 13.19 -1.18 24.04
CA ARG A 635 13.90 -0.14 24.78
C ARG A 635 15.25 0.21 24.14
N VAL A 636 15.93 -0.76 23.55
CA VAL A 636 17.28 -0.59 23.00
C VAL A 636 17.25 -0.09 21.55
N PHE A 637 16.40 -0.66 20.71
CA PHE A 637 16.40 -0.38 19.27
C PHE A 637 15.26 0.53 18.82
N GLY A 638 14.36 0.93 19.72
CA GLY A 638 13.24 1.82 19.41
C GLY A 638 12.08 1.17 18.66
N GLU A 639 12.26 -0.04 18.15
CA GLU A 639 11.25 -0.85 17.44
C GLU A 639 10.79 -2.05 18.26
N ARG A 640 9.51 -2.40 18.16
CA ARG A 640 8.96 -3.59 18.82
C ARG A 640 8.95 -4.74 17.81
N LEU A 641 9.56 -5.87 18.17
CA LEU A 641 9.37 -7.09 17.38
C LEU A 641 7.94 -7.58 17.57
N ALA A 642 7.25 -7.79 16.46
CA ALA A 642 5.86 -8.22 16.43
C ALA A 642 5.75 -9.53 15.64
N CYS A 643 4.87 -10.42 16.11
CA CYS A 643 4.53 -11.58 15.31
C CYS A 643 3.71 -11.08 14.12
N PRO A 644 4.12 -11.34 12.86
CA PRO A 644 3.39 -10.87 11.70
C PRO A 644 1.98 -11.47 11.57
N GLY A 645 1.67 -12.51 12.37
CA GLY A 645 0.31 -13.07 12.49
C GLY A 645 -0.51 -12.57 13.68
N GLY A 646 -0.17 -11.41 14.26
CA GLY A 646 -0.94 -10.81 15.36
C GLY A 646 -0.72 -11.43 16.74
N GLY A 647 0.17 -12.42 16.85
CA GLY A 647 0.52 -13.08 18.12
C GLY A 647 1.56 -12.34 18.97
N ASN A 648 1.83 -12.91 20.14
CA ASN A 648 2.96 -12.54 21.01
C ASN A 648 4.10 -13.57 20.94
N TYR A 649 5.27 -13.19 21.44
CA TYR A 649 6.39 -14.11 21.71
C TYR A 649 6.50 -14.41 23.20
N ALA A 650 6.78 -15.67 23.53
CA ALA A 650 6.97 -16.12 24.91
C ALA A 650 8.12 -17.12 25.00
N TRP A 651 8.69 -17.27 26.20
CA TRP A 651 9.71 -18.28 26.46
C TRP A 651 9.08 -19.66 26.62
N ASN A 652 9.53 -20.64 25.84
CA ASN A 652 9.17 -22.04 26.00
C ASN A 652 10.20 -22.73 26.91
N GLU A 653 9.78 -23.12 28.11
CA GLU A 653 10.66 -23.77 29.10
C GLU A 653 11.06 -25.20 28.71
N GLU A 654 10.25 -25.92 27.94
CA GLU A 654 10.58 -27.30 27.52
C GLU A 654 11.71 -27.28 26.48
N TRP A 655 11.60 -26.39 25.50
CA TRP A 655 12.54 -26.29 24.38
C TRP A 655 13.68 -25.31 24.62
N GLN A 656 13.62 -24.54 25.71
CA GLN A 656 14.60 -23.50 26.07
C GLN A 656 14.83 -22.51 24.90
N THR A 657 13.73 -22.07 24.28
CA THR A 657 13.74 -21.09 23.18
C THR A 657 12.49 -20.21 23.28
N MET A 658 12.60 -18.99 22.78
CA MET A 658 11.45 -18.15 22.46
C MET A 658 10.61 -18.84 21.38
N GLU A 659 9.30 -18.68 21.48
CA GLU A 659 8.33 -19.17 20.51
C GLU A 659 7.28 -18.10 20.21
N SER A 660 6.70 -18.17 19.02
CA SER A 660 5.50 -17.42 18.66
C SER A 660 4.26 -18.15 19.17
N SER A 661 3.34 -17.43 19.79
CA SER A 661 2.01 -17.95 20.14
C SER A 661 1.25 -18.48 18.91
N VAL A 662 1.47 -17.89 17.73
CA VAL A 662 0.79 -18.23 16.46
C VAL A 662 1.56 -19.28 15.66
N PHE A 663 2.87 -19.11 15.49
CA PHE A 663 3.68 -19.93 14.59
C PHE A 663 4.61 -20.93 15.31
N GLY A 664 4.60 -20.97 16.64
CA GLY A 664 5.52 -21.80 17.43
C GLY A 664 6.98 -21.42 17.21
N HIS A 665 7.85 -22.42 17.15
CA HIS A 665 9.28 -22.28 16.86
C HIS A 665 9.74 -23.41 15.92
N PRO A 666 10.94 -23.35 15.31
CA PRO A 666 11.37 -24.34 14.31
C PRO A 666 11.38 -25.81 14.76
N GLY A 667 11.45 -26.07 16.08
CA GLY A 667 11.44 -27.43 16.66
C GLY A 667 10.03 -27.98 16.96
N ALA A 668 9.04 -27.10 17.06
CA ALA A 668 7.63 -27.42 17.24
C ALA A 668 6.80 -26.33 16.53
N PRO A 669 6.74 -26.36 15.18
CA PRO A 669 5.98 -25.40 14.41
C PRO A 669 4.48 -25.51 14.76
N LYS A 670 3.78 -24.38 14.68
CA LYS A 670 2.32 -24.34 14.71
C LYS A 670 1.82 -23.91 13.34
N ASP A 671 0.61 -24.34 12.99
CA ASP A 671 0.01 -24.21 11.65
C ASP A 671 -0.21 -22.74 11.23
N GLY A 672 -0.29 -21.80 12.19
CA GLY A 672 -0.31 -20.37 11.93
C GLY A 672 -1.65 -19.71 12.25
N ILE A 673 -2.06 -18.74 11.42
CA ILE A 673 -3.28 -17.94 11.60
C ILE A 673 -4.45 -18.66 10.91
N ARG A 674 -5.51 -19.01 11.66
CA ARG A 674 -6.77 -19.49 11.06
C ARG A 674 -7.79 -18.37 10.76
N ARG A 675 -7.62 -17.19 11.38
CA ARG A 675 -8.34 -15.91 11.16
C ARG A 675 -7.69 -14.78 11.96
N PRO A 676 -7.10 -13.72 11.36
CA PRO A 676 -6.76 -12.53 12.13
C PRO A 676 -8.05 -11.99 12.77
N GLU A 677 -8.07 -11.72 14.07
CA GLU A 677 -9.26 -11.13 14.75
C GLU A 677 -9.77 -9.88 14.03
N ALA A 678 -8.84 -9.13 13.45
CA ALA A 678 -9.13 -7.98 12.63
C ALA A 678 -10.13 -8.28 11.51
N TRP A 679 -10.08 -9.45 10.87
CA TRP A 679 -10.94 -9.80 9.73
C TRP A 679 -12.29 -10.39 10.17
N ALA A 680 -12.56 -10.51 11.47
CA ALA A 680 -13.77 -11.10 12.00
C ALA A 680 -15.05 -10.31 11.63
N ASP A 681 -14.94 -8.99 11.48
CA ASP A 681 -16.08 -8.10 11.22
C ASP A 681 -16.32 -7.77 9.74
N LEU A 682 -15.50 -8.31 8.82
CA LEU A 682 -15.61 -8.01 7.39
C LEU A 682 -16.80 -8.73 6.76
N ALA A 683 -17.72 -7.95 6.20
CA ALA A 683 -18.90 -8.45 5.49
C ALA A 683 -18.66 -8.58 3.97
N ALA A 684 -17.87 -7.67 3.40
CA ALA A 684 -17.53 -7.69 1.98
C ALA A 684 -16.29 -6.85 1.67
N ALA A 685 -15.63 -7.16 0.56
CA ALA A 685 -14.60 -6.31 -0.04
C ALA A 685 -14.86 -6.15 -1.54
N ARG A 686 -14.63 -4.94 -2.07
CA ARG A 686 -14.80 -4.60 -3.48
C ARG A 686 -13.59 -3.84 -3.98
N PHE A 687 -13.12 -4.20 -5.16
CA PHE A 687 -12.04 -3.52 -5.86
C PHE A 687 -12.47 -3.24 -7.29
N ALA A 688 -12.08 -2.08 -7.79
CA ALA A 688 -12.42 -1.61 -9.12
C ALA A 688 -11.25 -0.85 -9.74
N LEU A 689 -10.98 -1.15 -11.01
CA LEU A 689 -9.92 -0.56 -11.81
C LEU A 689 -10.51 0.12 -13.05
N GLU A 690 -10.03 1.32 -13.33
CA GLU A 690 -10.41 2.09 -14.51
C GLU A 690 -9.19 2.79 -15.10
N PHE A 691 -8.86 2.51 -16.36
CA PHE A 691 -7.87 3.28 -17.11
C PHE A 691 -8.56 4.48 -17.76
N GLU A 692 -8.04 5.67 -17.49
CA GLU A 692 -8.52 6.92 -18.07
C GLU A 692 -7.55 7.40 -19.17
N THR A 693 -7.92 8.43 -19.92
CA THR A 693 -7.00 9.06 -20.88
C THR A 693 -5.78 9.60 -20.14
N ASP A 694 -4.67 8.88 -20.27
CA ASP A 694 -3.40 9.08 -19.60
C ASP A 694 -3.45 8.90 -18.07
N GLY A 695 -4.39 8.15 -17.50
CA GLY A 695 -4.50 8.01 -16.04
C GLY A 695 -4.99 6.65 -15.56
N LEU A 696 -4.90 6.43 -14.26
CA LEU A 696 -5.46 5.27 -13.58
C LEU A 696 -6.34 5.71 -12.43
N ARG A 697 -7.50 5.09 -12.29
CA ARG A 697 -8.36 5.21 -11.13
C ARG A 697 -8.57 3.86 -10.47
N VAL A 698 -8.37 3.81 -9.16
CA VAL A 698 -8.57 2.65 -8.30
C VAL A 698 -9.62 2.99 -7.27
N ARG A 699 -10.62 2.12 -7.13
CA ARG A 699 -11.58 2.17 -6.03
C ARG A 699 -11.46 0.88 -5.22
N ALA A 700 -11.36 1.03 -3.91
CA ALA A 700 -11.34 -0.08 -2.97
C ALA A 700 -12.33 0.21 -1.85
N GLU A 701 -13.08 -0.79 -1.43
CA GLU A 701 -14.08 -0.66 -0.38
C GLU A 701 -14.14 -1.93 0.45
N ILE A 702 -14.27 -1.74 1.76
CA ILE A 702 -14.51 -2.80 2.74
C ILE A 702 -15.72 -2.44 3.58
N GLU A 703 -16.65 -3.40 3.71
CA GLU A 703 -17.87 -3.31 4.49
C GLU A 703 -17.79 -4.19 5.74
N ARG A 704 -18.48 -3.78 6.79
CA ARG A 704 -18.50 -4.44 8.09
C ARG A 704 -19.91 -4.59 8.65
N GLU A 705 -20.05 -5.58 9.53
CA GLU A 705 -21.32 -5.92 10.20
C GLU A 705 -21.93 -4.80 11.06
#